data_AF-A0A399ZZ90-F1
#
_entry.id   AF-A0A399ZZ90-F1
#
_cell.length_a   1.000
_cell.length_b   1.000
_cell.length_c   1.000
_cell.angle_alpha   90.00
_cell.angle_beta   90.00
_cell.angle_gamma   90.00
#
_symmetry.space_group_name_H-M   'P 1'
#
loop_
_entity.id
_entity.type
_entity.pdbx_description
1 polymer ?
#
loop_
_entity_poly.entity_id
_entity_poly.type
_entity_poly.pdbx_seq_one_letter_code
_entity_poly.pdbx_strand_id
1 'polypeptide(L)'
;MKPNRNFWRHLGVIALYLLIALVTTYPLILHFGDHLIGSPTWALDEFFQAWNNWWFKFAVFDRGVSPFYSDWLFYPQGTNMILYAYTLLHVILLQPLYFAFGLVPAQNALVLFSFVVSAYGMYLFTSYLLRVSFRIWQTQGYSPAPRDPSPRWIGLAAFLAGIVWTFSSNRWVYAALGHYNILAIEFIPFYMLFLVKTLLRPDWKFPILAGLFAAFAMYAELSNGVLLVLLTAVVLVFEWRLLKQSASAFLRLLVLAGCAALFFAPLLLPTLNEIFNSGYKLPGWGHSEKLLVDLFGFFTPISLHPLNRHWEQELDLVRQGISRFSDINTFFVGYLTVALAILGAALYWRKVRMWAAIAILFSILALGPLLHINGVSEFDLDGITTTVPLPFFILHYIPLLKENRVPNRFSILVLFALAVLVAYAAYWLMDWLAKRQPARANLLATGLCGLLAVALLFEHIPTPISLSDARIPEIYSQIGADQENFTVLSLPVGWRNSFGTIGAEDTRTQFYQTASQKYLLTGQLERNPPFLFEYFARAPILRSLIALETYNPVDEATLTQDRALAQQFVNFFDIRYLVVNSAIPNRPPWSDTRDVVTEYVKQVLPLGEQVYDRDGTLAFRVKQTPLLIPYQVKFNDELGMLYQGAGWLPTERIADADANWATAPRATLYLPLRELRDYTLTLRALPFVYPDSPPQSFGVTLNGQTLERVTLNPGWNEYQIKLPAAAVKSGLNQVDLDFNYVARPRDVLPAHFEIGGTGVTSPVDIVATSTAEFGSLKINDKEVSPLKRGYNLAVIDPQSGNVLDVKNFDTGGKSILESRALREFINQIPDGMIVAGAVQEDATAMLGEAAAAAIQALGLQTNLRGHDGYTHAFIAVKGKPNGLEQTGEGASAVSVGHALDNRPLSAALDWFRVE
;
A
#
# COMPACT_ATOMS: atom_id res chain seq x y z
N MET A 1 -51.28 -20.09 -12.42
CA MET A 1 -50.55 -19.75 -11.18
C MET A 1 -50.63 -18.24 -10.98
N LYS A 2 -51.30 -17.74 -9.95
CA LYS A 2 -51.29 -16.30 -9.63
C LYS A 2 -49.87 -15.95 -9.13
N PRO A 3 -49.18 -14.95 -9.68
CA PRO A 3 -47.84 -14.62 -9.24
C PRO A 3 -47.85 -14.23 -7.76
N ASN A 4 -46.87 -14.74 -7.00
CA ASN A 4 -46.76 -14.54 -5.56
C ASN A 4 -46.65 -13.04 -5.24
N ARG A 5 -47.60 -12.49 -4.47
CA ARG A 5 -47.63 -11.05 -4.10
C ARG A 5 -46.33 -10.56 -3.44
N ASN A 6 -45.56 -11.47 -2.82
CA ASN A 6 -44.25 -11.14 -2.27
C ASN A 6 -43.20 -10.89 -3.37
N PHE A 7 -43.23 -11.65 -4.46
CA PHE A 7 -42.29 -11.50 -5.58
C PHE A 7 -42.33 -10.08 -6.17
N TRP A 8 -43.53 -9.60 -6.53
CA TRP A 8 -43.70 -8.25 -7.07
C TRP A 8 -43.29 -7.14 -6.10
N ARG A 9 -43.47 -7.35 -4.79
CA ARG A 9 -43.00 -6.41 -3.77
C ARG A 9 -41.47 -6.31 -3.75
N HIS A 10 -40.78 -7.44 -3.78
CA HIS A 10 -39.31 -7.44 -3.81
C HIS A 10 -38.78 -6.80 -5.10
N LEU A 11 -39.39 -7.11 -6.25
CA LEU A 11 -39.05 -6.49 -7.53
C LEU A 11 -39.27 -4.97 -7.49
N GLY A 12 -40.39 -4.51 -6.93
CA GLY A 12 -40.66 -3.07 -6.77
C GLY A 12 -39.64 -2.36 -5.88
N VAL A 13 -39.20 -2.99 -4.78
CA VAL A 13 -38.15 -2.44 -3.91
C VAL A 13 -36.81 -2.34 -4.64
N ILE A 14 -36.42 -3.37 -5.38
CA ILE A 14 -35.19 -3.38 -6.19
C ILE A 14 -35.25 -2.29 -7.26
N ALA A 15 -36.39 -2.17 -7.97
CA ALA A 15 -36.58 -1.15 -9.00
C ALA A 15 -36.50 0.28 -8.43
N LEU A 16 -37.04 0.51 -7.22
CA LEU A 16 -36.91 1.80 -6.54
C LEU A 16 -35.46 2.12 -6.15
N TYR A 17 -34.72 1.14 -5.63
CA TYR A 17 -33.30 1.36 -5.33
C TYR A 17 -32.45 1.59 -6.58
N LEU A 18 -32.76 0.90 -7.69
CA LEU A 18 -32.12 1.14 -8.98
C LEU A 18 -32.44 2.55 -9.47
N LEU A 19 -33.69 2.99 -9.40
CA LEU A 19 -34.07 4.35 -9.78
C LEU A 19 -33.34 5.40 -8.94
N ILE A 20 -33.26 5.20 -7.62
CA ILE A 20 -32.51 6.10 -6.73
C ILE A 20 -31.04 6.12 -7.13
N ALA A 21 -30.41 4.94 -7.31
CA ALA A 21 -29.02 4.85 -7.74
C ALA A 21 -28.78 5.65 -9.03
N LEU A 22 -29.58 5.41 -10.08
CA LEU A 22 -29.50 6.11 -11.36
C LEU A 22 -29.64 7.64 -11.23
N VAL A 23 -30.57 8.11 -10.40
CA VAL A 23 -30.78 9.54 -10.15
C VAL A 23 -29.58 10.14 -9.41
N THR A 24 -29.10 9.46 -8.36
CA THR A 24 -27.99 9.95 -7.54
C THR A 24 -26.65 9.91 -8.26
N THR A 25 -26.47 8.98 -9.21
CA THR A 25 -25.28 8.88 -10.06
C THR A 25 -25.41 9.66 -11.37
N TYR A 26 -26.44 10.47 -11.56
CA TYR A 26 -26.53 11.35 -12.73
C TYR A 26 -25.27 12.24 -12.81
N PRO A 27 -24.64 12.45 -13.98
CA PRO A 27 -25.12 12.14 -15.32
C PRO A 27 -24.68 10.78 -15.90
N LEU A 28 -24.22 9.82 -15.09
CA LEU A 28 -23.65 8.55 -15.57
C LEU A 28 -24.50 7.83 -16.64
N ILE A 29 -25.83 7.84 -16.50
CA ILE A 29 -26.73 7.17 -17.45
C ILE A 29 -26.63 7.74 -18.88
N LEU A 30 -26.21 9.00 -19.04
CA LEU A 30 -25.99 9.66 -20.33
C LEU A 30 -24.62 9.30 -20.94
N HIS A 31 -23.69 8.82 -20.10
CA HIS A 31 -22.28 8.56 -20.43
C HIS A 31 -21.88 7.12 -20.07
N PHE A 32 -22.84 6.20 -20.10
CA PHE A 32 -22.71 4.87 -19.50
C PHE A 32 -21.64 4.00 -20.19
N GLY A 33 -21.31 4.32 -21.45
CA GLY A 33 -20.35 3.55 -22.25
C GLY A 33 -19.00 4.23 -22.48
N ASP A 34 -18.82 5.48 -22.07
CA ASP A 34 -17.61 6.26 -22.36
C ASP A 34 -17.02 6.99 -21.15
N HIS A 35 -17.73 7.02 -20.01
CA HIS A 35 -17.20 7.60 -18.76
C HIS A 35 -17.36 6.63 -17.58
N LEU A 36 -16.52 6.82 -16.56
CA LEU A 36 -16.58 6.14 -15.27
C LEU A 36 -16.87 7.15 -14.16
N ILE A 37 -17.48 6.73 -13.05
CA ILE A 37 -17.59 7.61 -11.86
C ILE A 37 -16.19 7.81 -11.28
N GLY A 38 -15.71 9.04 -11.22
CA GLY A 38 -14.33 9.33 -10.84
C GLY A 38 -14.04 10.82 -10.82
N SER A 39 -12.84 11.19 -10.38
CA SER A 39 -12.41 12.58 -10.28
C SER A 39 -11.09 12.77 -11.00
N PRO A 40 -11.06 13.52 -12.12
CA PRO A 40 -9.87 13.67 -12.95
C PRO A 40 -8.71 14.39 -12.23
N THR A 41 -8.97 15.04 -11.09
CA THR A 41 -7.98 15.78 -10.30
C THR A 41 -7.34 14.97 -9.16
N TRP A 42 -7.83 13.75 -8.87
CA TRP A 42 -7.30 12.89 -7.81
C TRP A 42 -6.37 11.79 -8.37
N ALA A 43 -6.39 10.59 -7.80
CA ALA A 43 -5.51 9.48 -8.14
C ALA A 43 -5.92 8.69 -9.41
N LEU A 44 -7.14 8.91 -9.93
CA LEU A 44 -7.73 8.17 -11.05
C LEU A 44 -7.86 6.65 -10.83
N ASP A 45 -8.16 6.24 -9.60
CA ASP A 45 -8.25 4.82 -9.24
C ASP A 45 -9.37 4.10 -10.00
N GLU A 46 -10.36 4.80 -10.57
CA GLU A 46 -11.37 4.22 -11.44
C GLU A 46 -10.77 3.50 -12.66
N PHE A 47 -9.66 3.99 -13.19
CA PHE A 47 -8.95 3.39 -14.33
C PHE A 47 -8.18 2.15 -13.92
N PHE A 48 -7.57 2.18 -12.73
CA PHE A 48 -6.95 1.00 -12.10
C PHE A 48 -7.98 -0.11 -11.89
N GLN A 49 -9.18 0.22 -11.41
CA GLN A 49 -10.24 -0.76 -11.20
C GLN A 49 -10.81 -1.33 -12.51
N ALA A 50 -10.96 -0.50 -13.54
CA ALA A 50 -11.34 -0.98 -14.87
C ALA A 50 -10.24 -1.87 -15.48
N TRP A 51 -8.97 -1.52 -15.28
CA TRP A 51 -7.85 -2.32 -15.74
C TRP A 51 -7.81 -3.71 -15.11
N ASN A 52 -8.16 -3.87 -13.82
CA ASN A 52 -8.29 -5.18 -13.17
C ASN A 52 -9.22 -6.14 -13.91
N ASN A 53 -10.38 -5.63 -14.34
CA ASN A 53 -11.36 -6.43 -15.06
C ASN A 53 -10.85 -6.80 -16.46
N TRP A 54 -10.17 -5.89 -17.15
CA TRP A 54 -9.47 -6.22 -18.40
C TRP A 54 -8.38 -7.27 -18.18
N TRP A 55 -7.51 -7.09 -17.20
CA TRP A 55 -6.39 -7.99 -16.93
C TRP A 55 -6.89 -9.40 -16.61
N PHE A 56 -7.95 -9.54 -15.81
CA PHE A 56 -8.53 -10.86 -15.55
C PHE A 56 -8.98 -11.55 -16.83
N LYS A 57 -9.73 -10.83 -17.67
CA LYS A 57 -10.22 -11.37 -18.93
C LYS A 57 -9.05 -11.76 -19.85
N PHE A 58 -8.09 -10.85 -19.99
CA PHE A 58 -6.91 -11.03 -20.82
C PHE A 58 -6.04 -12.20 -20.34
N ALA A 59 -5.71 -12.25 -19.05
CA ALA A 59 -4.91 -13.32 -18.45
C ALA A 59 -5.58 -14.69 -18.58
N VAL A 60 -6.86 -14.80 -18.17
CA VAL A 60 -7.56 -16.09 -18.09
C VAL A 60 -8.01 -16.59 -19.46
N PHE A 61 -8.65 -15.73 -20.27
CA PHE A 61 -9.31 -16.15 -21.51
C PHE A 61 -8.42 -15.97 -22.75
N ASP A 62 -7.57 -14.94 -22.80
CA ASP A 62 -6.77 -14.64 -23.99
C ASP A 62 -5.36 -15.26 -23.90
N ARG A 63 -4.80 -15.38 -22.69
CA ARG A 63 -3.43 -15.87 -22.45
C ARG A 63 -3.34 -17.23 -21.76
N GLY A 64 -4.38 -17.67 -21.05
CA GLY A 64 -4.37 -18.92 -20.29
C GLY A 64 -3.38 -18.93 -19.11
N VAL A 65 -3.11 -17.76 -18.53
CA VAL A 65 -2.20 -17.58 -17.39
C VAL A 65 -2.96 -17.19 -16.13
N SER A 66 -2.29 -17.28 -14.97
CA SER A 66 -2.87 -16.85 -13.70
C SER A 66 -3.13 -15.34 -13.72
N PRO A 67 -4.31 -14.87 -13.29
CA PRO A 67 -4.59 -13.43 -13.15
C PRO A 67 -3.87 -12.79 -11.95
N PHE A 68 -3.27 -13.58 -11.06
CA PHE A 68 -2.63 -13.11 -9.83
C PHE A 68 -1.16 -12.74 -9.99
N TYR A 69 -0.63 -12.72 -11.21
CA TYR A 69 0.71 -12.24 -11.52
C TYR A 69 0.70 -11.60 -12.91
N SER A 70 1.38 -10.46 -13.09
CA SER A 70 1.50 -9.81 -14.40
C SER A 70 2.94 -9.38 -14.66
N ASP A 71 3.50 -9.82 -15.79
CA ASP A 71 4.72 -9.28 -16.41
C ASP A 71 4.41 -8.20 -17.46
N TRP A 72 3.12 -7.85 -17.65
CA TRP A 72 2.68 -6.83 -18.59
C TRP A 72 2.76 -5.42 -18.02
N LEU A 73 2.70 -5.31 -16.70
CA LEU A 73 2.90 -4.09 -15.92
C LEU A 73 4.24 -4.18 -15.20
N PHE A 74 4.97 -3.07 -15.11
CA PHE A 74 6.33 -3.05 -14.54
C PHE A 74 7.31 -3.99 -15.24
N TYR A 75 7.21 -4.10 -16.57
CA TYR A 75 8.10 -4.95 -17.35
C TYR A 75 9.56 -4.47 -17.22
N PRO A 76 10.56 -5.36 -17.04
CA PRO A 76 10.47 -6.83 -17.01
C PRO A 76 10.23 -7.44 -15.62
N GLN A 77 10.22 -6.63 -14.54
CA GLN A 77 10.10 -7.13 -13.16
C GLN A 77 8.77 -7.86 -12.92
N GLY A 78 7.70 -7.33 -13.48
CA GLY A 78 6.35 -7.80 -13.20
C GLY A 78 5.93 -7.54 -11.76
N THR A 79 4.76 -8.03 -11.38
CA THR A 79 4.25 -7.89 -10.01
C THR A 79 3.28 -9.01 -9.62
N ASN A 80 3.33 -9.38 -8.34
CA ASN A 80 2.31 -10.24 -7.73
C ASN A 80 1.05 -9.41 -7.46
N MET A 81 -0.09 -9.93 -7.90
CA MET A 81 -1.39 -9.26 -7.80
C MET A 81 -2.29 -9.85 -6.71
N ILE A 82 -1.76 -10.73 -5.83
CA ILE A 82 -2.57 -11.39 -4.81
C ILE A 82 -3.08 -10.44 -3.72
N LEU A 83 -2.26 -9.45 -3.33
CA LEU A 83 -2.66 -8.36 -2.42
C LEU A 83 -3.08 -7.10 -3.19
N TYR A 84 -3.38 -7.24 -4.48
CA TYR A 84 -3.96 -6.17 -5.27
C TYR A 84 -5.44 -6.02 -4.89
N ALA A 85 -6.00 -4.81 -4.90
CA ALA A 85 -7.44 -4.59 -4.74
C ALA A 85 -8.23 -5.06 -5.97
N TYR A 86 -8.17 -6.35 -6.23
CA TYR A 86 -8.62 -6.97 -7.47
C TYR A 86 -10.15 -7.03 -7.58
N THR A 87 -10.88 -6.92 -6.46
CA THR A 87 -12.34 -7.12 -6.40
C THR A 87 -12.79 -8.41 -7.12
N LEU A 88 -12.17 -9.54 -6.80
CA LEU A 88 -12.26 -10.77 -7.60
C LEU A 88 -13.70 -11.24 -7.87
N LEU A 89 -14.60 -11.17 -6.88
CA LEU A 89 -16.00 -11.54 -7.09
C LEU A 89 -16.68 -10.64 -8.12
N HIS A 90 -16.44 -9.34 -8.03
CA HIS A 90 -16.95 -8.34 -8.96
C HIS A 90 -16.45 -8.60 -10.38
N VAL A 91 -15.15 -8.80 -10.55
CA VAL A 91 -14.53 -9.12 -11.84
C VAL A 91 -15.11 -10.41 -12.44
N ILE A 92 -15.36 -11.45 -11.65
CA ILE A 92 -15.99 -12.69 -12.13
C ILE A 92 -17.45 -12.46 -12.55
N LEU A 93 -18.24 -11.75 -11.72
CA LEU A 93 -19.64 -11.45 -12.02
C LEU A 93 -19.82 -10.56 -13.26
N LEU A 94 -18.81 -9.75 -13.55
CA LEU A 94 -18.78 -8.81 -14.67
C LEU A 94 -18.58 -9.46 -16.03
N GLN A 95 -17.95 -10.64 -16.10
CA GLN A 95 -17.52 -11.23 -17.38
C GLN A 95 -18.63 -11.29 -18.44
N PRO A 96 -19.87 -11.75 -18.14
CA PRO A 96 -20.93 -11.78 -19.15
C PRO A 96 -21.29 -10.39 -19.70
N LEU A 97 -21.30 -9.36 -18.85
CA LEU A 97 -21.57 -7.98 -19.27
C LEU A 97 -20.41 -7.40 -20.07
N TYR A 98 -19.17 -7.71 -19.67
CA TYR A 98 -17.98 -7.30 -20.39
C TYR A 98 -17.96 -7.90 -21.80
N PHE A 99 -18.18 -9.22 -21.95
CA PHE A 99 -18.26 -9.84 -23.28
C PHE A 99 -19.39 -9.27 -24.15
N ALA A 100 -20.51 -8.86 -23.56
CA ALA A 100 -21.67 -8.36 -24.30
C ALA A 100 -21.59 -6.88 -24.68
N PHE A 101 -21.03 -6.04 -23.82
CA PHE A 101 -21.14 -4.57 -23.92
C PHE A 101 -19.80 -3.83 -23.85
N GLY A 102 -18.69 -4.52 -23.58
CA GLY A 102 -17.38 -3.89 -23.39
C GLY A 102 -17.10 -3.47 -21.94
N LEU A 103 -15.87 -3.01 -21.71
CA LEU A 103 -15.31 -2.82 -20.36
C LEU A 103 -16.04 -1.73 -19.57
N VAL A 104 -16.27 -0.56 -20.18
CA VAL A 104 -16.83 0.62 -19.50
C VAL A 104 -18.29 0.40 -19.07
N PRO A 105 -19.22 -0.04 -19.96
CA PRO A 105 -20.59 -0.39 -19.52
C PRO A 105 -20.64 -1.46 -18.44
N ALA A 106 -19.75 -2.46 -18.53
CA ALA A 106 -19.68 -3.52 -17.53
C ALA A 106 -19.30 -2.94 -16.17
N GLN A 107 -18.22 -2.14 -16.10
CA GLN A 107 -17.76 -1.50 -14.87
C GLN A 107 -18.87 -0.63 -14.23
N ASN A 108 -19.56 0.19 -15.02
CA ASN A 108 -20.66 1.03 -14.53
C ASN A 108 -21.85 0.22 -14.02
N ALA A 109 -22.20 -0.89 -14.70
CA ALA A 109 -23.25 -1.79 -14.25
C ALA A 109 -22.95 -2.43 -12.90
N LEU A 110 -21.68 -2.74 -12.62
CA LEU A 110 -21.27 -3.28 -11.33
C LEU A 110 -21.33 -2.24 -10.22
N VAL A 111 -20.91 -1.00 -10.48
CA VAL A 111 -21.09 0.07 -9.50
C VAL A 111 -22.57 0.16 -9.14
N LEU A 112 -23.48 0.23 -10.11
CA LEU A 112 -24.93 0.22 -9.83
C LEU A 112 -25.39 -1.04 -9.09
N PHE A 113 -24.86 -2.23 -9.44
CA PHE A 113 -25.14 -3.47 -8.73
C PHE A 113 -24.76 -3.38 -7.25
N SER A 114 -23.57 -2.86 -6.93
CA SER A 114 -23.09 -2.73 -5.55
C SER A 114 -23.99 -1.81 -4.71
N PHE A 115 -24.59 -0.77 -5.32
CA PHE A 115 -25.56 0.08 -4.65
C PHE A 115 -26.89 -0.66 -4.43
N VAL A 116 -27.48 -1.20 -5.50
CA VAL A 116 -28.80 -1.83 -5.44
C VAL A 116 -28.83 -3.05 -4.53
N VAL A 117 -27.84 -3.94 -4.64
CA VAL A 117 -27.76 -5.17 -3.85
C VAL A 117 -27.45 -4.86 -2.39
N SER A 118 -26.65 -3.83 -2.12
CA SER A 118 -26.38 -3.36 -0.76
C SER A 118 -27.65 -2.86 -0.08
N ALA A 119 -28.41 -1.98 -0.73
CA ALA A 119 -29.65 -1.44 -0.19
C ALA A 119 -30.68 -2.55 0.02
N TYR A 120 -30.78 -3.47 -0.94
CA TYR A 120 -31.67 -4.62 -0.86
C TYR A 120 -31.28 -5.61 0.25
N GLY A 121 -29.99 -5.90 0.43
CA GLY A 121 -29.49 -6.71 1.52
C GLY A 121 -29.86 -6.13 2.87
N MET A 122 -29.68 -4.82 3.04
CA MET A 122 -30.06 -4.11 4.27
C MET A 122 -31.56 -4.10 4.50
N TYR A 123 -32.36 -3.93 3.44
CA TYR A 123 -33.81 -4.09 3.48
C TYR A 123 -34.23 -5.48 3.99
N LEU A 124 -33.61 -6.55 3.50
CA LEU A 124 -33.90 -7.91 3.94
C LEU A 124 -33.47 -8.14 5.40
N PHE A 125 -32.28 -7.68 5.76
CA PHE A 125 -31.75 -7.79 7.12
C PHE A 125 -32.66 -7.11 8.14
N THR A 126 -32.95 -5.82 7.94
CA THR A 126 -33.77 -5.03 8.87
C THR A 126 -35.23 -5.47 8.89
N SER A 127 -35.78 -5.91 7.76
CA SER A 127 -37.12 -6.53 7.70
C SER A 127 -37.20 -7.77 8.59
N TYR A 128 -36.16 -8.61 8.60
CA TYR A 128 -36.09 -9.78 9.46
C TYR A 128 -35.90 -9.39 10.92
N LEU A 129 -34.96 -8.48 11.20
CA LEU A 129 -34.60 -8.04 12.54
C LEU A 129 -35.80 -7.41 13.27
N LEU A 130 -36.54 -6.49 12.63
CA LEU A 130 -37.72 -5.86 13.22
C LEU A 130 -38.80 -6.90 13.57
N ARG A 131 -39.09 -7.85 12.67
CA ARG A 131 -40.09 -8.90 12.91
C ARG A 131 -39.73 -9.75 14.12
N VAL A 132 -38.47 -10.16 14.22
CA VAL A 132 -38.00 -11.02 15.31
C VAL A 132 -37.94 -10.24 16.63
N SER A 133 -37.39 -9.04 16.63
CA SER A 133 -37.28 -8.18 17.82
C SER A 133 -38.64 -7.82 18.43
N PHE A 134 -39.65 -7.52 17.60
CA PHE A 134 -41.00 -7.27 18.11
C PHE A 134 -41.66 -8.55 18.63
N ARG A 135 -41.49 -9.69 17.96
CA ARG A 135 -42.03 -10.98 18.42
C ARG A 135 -41.45 -11.40 19.77
N ILE A 136 -40.13 -11.40 19.93
CA ILE A 136 -39.45 -11.80 21.19
C ILE A 136 -39.97 -10.95 22.37
N TRP A 137 -40.17 -9.66 22.11
CA TRP A 137 -40.61 -8.74 23.16
C TRP A 137 -42.08 -8.87 23.53
N GLN A 138 -42.94 -9.19 22.55
CA GLN A 138 -44.32 -9.58 22.83
C GLN A 138 -44.35 -10.84 23.72
N THR A 139 -43.49 -11.83 23.46
CA THR A 139 -43.43 -13.06 24.27
C THR A 139 -42.89 -12.87 25.68
N GLN A 140 -42.11 -11.80 25.93
CA GLN A 140 -41.54 -11.50 27.25
C GLN A 140 -42.41 -10.58 28.12
N GLY A 141 -43.65 -10.28 27.70
CA GLY A 141 -44.65 -9.59 28.55
C GLY A 141 -44.38 -8.11 28.83
N TYR A 142 -43.49 -7.46 28.08
CA TYR A 142 -43.08 -6.07 28.33
C TYR A 142 -44.03 -4.98 27.79
N SER A 143 -45.23 -5.32 27.29
CA SER A 143 -46.20 -4.34 26.79
C SER A 143 -47.66 -4.71 27.07
N PRO A 144 -48.51 -3.75 27.48
CA PRO A 144 -49.95 -3.96 27.60
C PRO A 144 -50.61 -3.81 26.21
N ALA A 145 -51.19 -4.91 25.72
CA ALA A 145 -51.87 -5.14 24.44
C ALA A 145 -50.98 -5.37 23.18
N PRO A 146 -51.10 -6.53 22.49
CA PRO A 146 -50.36 -6.79 21.25
C PRO A 146 -51.11 -6.19 20.05
N ARG A 147 -50.58 -5.10 19.48
CA ARG A 147 -50.81 -4.84 18.06
C ARG A 147 -49.72 -5.57 17.30
N ASP A 148 -50.08 -6.55 16.48
CA ASP A 148 -49.11 -7.22 15.62
C ASP A 148 -48.46 -6.18 14.70
N PRO A 149 -47.12 -6.17 14.61
CA PRO A 149 -46.44 -5.15 13.86
C PRO A 149 -46.76 -5.29 12.36
N SER A 150 -47.21 -4.20 11.75
CA SER A 150 -47.66 -4.19 10.36
C SER A 150 -46.55 -4.63 9.40
N PRO A 151 -46.72 -5.73 8.63
CA PRO A 151 -45.70 -6.19 7.68
C PRO A 151 -45.39 -5.18 6.57
N ARG A 152 -46.33 -4.27 6.29
CA ARG A 152 -46.14 -3.16 5.35
C ARG A 152 -45.20 -2.11 5.95
N TRP A 153 -45.46 -1.66 7.18
CA TRP A 153 -44.66 -0.61 7.83
C TRP A 153 -43.25 -1.10 8.17
N ILE A 154 -43.10 -2.37 8.56
CA ILE A 154 -41.77 -3.00 8.67
C ILE A 154 -40.99 -2.87 7.37
N GLY A 155 -41.65 -3.10 6.22
CA GLY A 155 -40.97 -2.96 4.94
C GLY A 155 -40.66 -1.52 4.57
N LEU A 156 -41.52 -0.55 4.91
CA LEU A 156 -41.23 0.86 4.68
C LEU A 156 -40.06 1.34 5.55
N ALA A 157 -40.04 0.96 6.83
CA ALA A 157 -38.91 1.23 7.73
C ALA A 157 -37.61 0.57 7.24
N ALA A 158 -37.67 -0.69 6.82
CA ALA A 158 -36.54 -1.40 6.23
C ALA A 158 -36.07 -0.78 4.90
N PHE A 159 -37.00 -0.19 4.13
CA PHE A 159 -36.65 0.51 2.90
C PHE A 159 -35.77 1.74 3.20
N LEU A 160 -36.13 2.51 4.23
CA LEU A 160 -35.33 3.64 4.70
C LEU A 160 -33.96 3.21 5.26
N ALA A 161 -33.87 2.07 5.94
CA ALA A 161 -32.57 1.53 6.36
C ALA A 161 -31.65 1.22 5.17
N GLY A 162 -32.20 0.67 4.08
CA GLY A 162 -31.43 0.46 2.85
C GLY A 162 -30.93 1.76 2.24
N ILE A 163 -31.68 2.86 2.39
CA ILE A 163 -31.25 4.20 1.96
C ILE A 163 -30.05 4.67 2.80
N VAL A 164 -30.18 4.70 4.12
CA VAL A 164 -29.12 5.15 5.04
C VAL A 164 -27.82 4.35 4.88
N TRP A 165 -27.94 3.04 4.66
CA TRP A 165 -26.79 2.16 4.49
C TRP A 165 -26.03 2.36 3.17
N THR A 166 -26.73 2.78 2.11
CA THR A 166 -26.18 2.71 0.74
C THR A 166 -25.90 4.06 0.14
N PHE A 167 -26.75 5.06 0.40
CA PHE A 167 -26.65 6.38 -0.24
C PHE A 167 -26.09 7.43 0.72
N SER A 168 -25.29 7.01 1.69
CA SER A 168 -24.56 7.85 2.64
C SER A 168 -23.34 8.50 2.00
N SER A 169 -22.93 9.65 2.55
CA SER A 169 -21.83 10.47 2.04
C SER A 169 -20.51 9.72 1.82
N ASN A 170 -20.15 8.78 2.69
CA ASN A 170 -18.89 8.04 2.54
C ASN A 170 -18.80 7.26 1.22
N ARG A 171 -19.89 6.59 0.81
CA ARG A 171 -19.89 5.84 -0.46
C ARG A 171 -19.80 6.77 -1.66
N TRP A 172 -20.36 7.97 -1.57
CA TRP A 172 -20.22 8.95 -2.63
C TRP A 172 -18.81 9.49 -2.76
N VAL A 173 -18.15 9.79 -1.65
CA VAL A 173 -16.75 10.21 -1.65
C VAL A 173 -15.86 9.10 -2.22
N TYR A 174 -16.00 7.86 -1.75
CA TYR A 174 -15.24 6.73 -2.30
C TYR A 174 -15.54 6.45 -3.79
N ALA A 175 -16.79 6.62 -4.24
CA ALA A 175 -17.14 6.48 -5.64
C ALA A 175 -16.50 7.59 -6.49
N ALA A 176 -16.54 8.84 -6.04
CA ALA A 176 -15.91 9.97 -6.72
C ALA A 176 -14.38 9.85 -6.75
N LEU A 177 -13.76 9.19 -5.77
CA LEU A 177 -12.32 8.90 -5.76
C LEU A 177 -11.92 7.70 -6.63
N GLY A 178 -12.87 6.96 -7.22
CA GLY A 178 -12.57 5.75 -7.99
C GLY A 178 -12.28 4.50 -7.15
N HIS A 179 -12.44 4.57 -5.82
CA HIS A 179 -12.21 3.47 -4.87
C HIS A 179 -13.37 2.45 -4.87
N TYR A 180 -13.62 1.80 -6.01
CA TYR A 180 -14.76 0.89 -6.19
C TYR A 180 -14.73 -0.34 -5.28
N ASN A 181 -13.55 -0.80 -4.88
CA ASN A 181 -13.39 -1.87 -3.90
C ASN A 181 -14.00 -1.52 -2.54
N ILE A 182 -13.99 -0.24 -2.13
CA ILE A 182 -14.64 0.21 -0.88
C ILE A 182 -16.16 0.32 -1.04
N LEU A 183 -16.66 0.45 -2.27
CA LEU A 183 -18.10 0.35 -2.55
C LEU A 183 -18.62 -1.08 -2.41
N ALA A 184 -17.75 -2.08 -2.43
CA ALA A 184 -18.07 -3.50 -2.47
C ALA A 184 -18.52 -4.07 -1.10
N ILE A 185 -19.50 -3.43 -0.46
CA ILE A 185 -20.03 -3.78 0.87
C ILE A 185 -21.37 -4.51 0.81
N GLU A 186 -21.88 -4.82 -0.38
CA GLU A 186 -23.25 -5.29 -0.59
C GLU A 186 -23.57 -6.62 0.10
N PHE A 187 -22.55 -7.44 0.38
CA PHE A 187 -22.73 -8.75 1.02
C PHE A 187 -22.71 -8.71 2.55
N ILE A 188 -22.28 -7.60 3.18
CA ILE A 188 -22.27 -7.45 4.64
C ILE A 188 -23.67 -7.61 5.26
N PRO A 189 -24.75 -6.98 4.74
CA PRO A 189 -26.09 -7.19 5.27
C PRO A 189 -26.62 -8.63 5.11
N PHE A 190 -26.24 -9.32 4.04
CA PHE A 190 -26.62 -10.72 3.84
C PHE A 190 -25.91 -11.63 4.84
N TYR A 191 -24.61 -11.42 5.05
CA TYR A 191 -23.87 -12.07 6.13
C TYR A 191 -24.57 -11.88 7.48
N MET A 192 -24.92 -10.64 7.83
CA MET A 192 -25.60 -10.32 9.10
C MET A 192 -26.99 -10.96 9.21
N LEU A 193 -27.76 -11.01 8.13
CA LEU A 193 -29.04 -11.71 8.09
C LEU A 193 -28.88 -13.20 8.43
N PHE A 194 -27.87 -13.86 7.87
CA PHE A 194 -27.64 -15.28 8.11
C PHE A 194 -26.93 -15.55 9.44
N LEU A 195 -26.06 -14.66 9.93
CA LEU A 195 -25.49 -14.73 11.27
C LEU A 195 -26.59 -14.68 12.34
N VAL A 196 -27.50 -13.70 12.27
CA VAL A 196 -28.60 -13.60 13.25
C VAL A 196 -29.54 -14.80 13.16
N LYS A 197 -29.82 -15.32 11.95
CA LYS A 197 -30.59 -16.57 11.79
C LYS A 197 -29.87 -17.78 12.38
N THR A 198 -28.55 -17.85 12.23
CA THR A 198 -27.71 -18.90 12.82
C THR A 198 -27.81 -18.89 14.34
N LEU A 199 -27.75 -17.71 14.97
CA LEU A 199 -27.89 -17.59 16.42
C LEU A 199 -29.28 -17.99 16.91
N LEU A 200 -30.34 -17.59 16.19
CA LEU A 200 -31.71 -17.69 16.68
C LEU A 200 -32.50 -18.93 16.24
N ARG A 201 -32.09 -19.65 15.19
CA ARG A 201 -32.86 -20.77 14.63
C ARG A 201 -31.99 -22.01 14.45
N PRO A 202 -32.37 -23.19 14.97
CA PRO A 202 -31.58 -24.44 14.97
C PRO A 202 -31.48 -25.13 13.59
N ASP A 203 -31.23 -24.36 12.54
CA ASP A 203 -31.11 -24.83 11.16
C ASP A 203 -29.67 -24.65 10.67
N TRP A 204 -29.09 -25.72 10.10
CA TRP A 204 -27.71 -25.79 9.61
C TRP A 204 -27.51 -25.10 8.26
N LYS A 205 -28.59 -24.77 7.55
CA LYS A 205 -28.51 -23.98 6.31
C LYS A 205 -27.97 -22.56 6.55
N PHE A 206 -28.34 -21.95 7.68
CA PHE A 206 -27.96 -20.56 7.96
C PHE A 206 -26.47 -20.34 8.22
N PRO A 207 -25.74 -21.18 8.99
CA PRO A 207 -24.30 -21.00 9.13
C PRO A 207 -23.56 -21.20 7.80
N ILE A 208 -24.01 -22.12 6.94
CA ILE A 208 -23.45 -22.31 5.60
C ILE A 208 -23.64 -21.06 4.74
N LEU A 209 -24.85 -20.50 4.72
CA LEU A 209 -25.12 -19.26 3.98
C LEU A 209 -24.36 -18.06 4.58
N ALA A 210 -24.24 -17.98 5.90
CA ALA A 210 -23.42 -16.95 6.53
C ALA A 210 -21.94 -17.08 6.12
N GLY A 211 -21.39 -18.30 6.12
CA GLY A 211 -20.04 -18.55 5.63
C GLY A 211 -19.85 -18.18 4.16
N LEU A 212 -20.84 -18.49 3.30
CA LEU A 212 -20.83 -18.11 1.89
C LEU A 212 -20.83 -16.59 1.70
N PHE A 213 -21.73 -15.87 2.38
CA PHE A 213 -21.79 -14.40 2.26
C PHE A 213 -20.60 -13.69 2.92
N ALA A 214 -19.97 -14.31 3.92
CA ALA A 214 -18.69 -13.86 4.44
C ALA A 214 -17.58 -14.00 3.38
N ALA A 215 -17.50 -15.15 2.71
CA ALA A 215 -16.55 -15.36 1.62
C ALA A 215 -16.80 -14.40 0.46
N PHE A 216 -18.06 -14.16 0.07
CA PHE A 216 -18.40 -13.16 -0.95
C PHE A 216 -17.96 -11.75 -0.56
N ALA A 217 -18.15 -11.34 0.70
CA ALA A 217 -17.67 -10.04 1.16
C ALA A 217 -16.14 -9.93 1.10
N MET A 218 -15.40 -11.00 1.44
CA MET A 218 -13.94 -11.03 1.39
C MET A 218 -13.39 -11.11 -0.05
N TYR A 219 -14.08 -11.79 -0.97
CA TYR A 219 -13.74 -11.78 -2.39
C TYR A 219 -14.08 -10.47 -3.10
N ALA A 220 -15.05 -9.72 -2.57
CA ALA A 220 -15.37 -8.39 -3.05
C ALA A 220 -14.30 -7.38 -2.58
N GLU A 221 -13.89 -7.45 -1.32
CA GLU A 221 -12.81 -6.63 -0.75
C GLU A 221 -12.25 -7.32 0.51
N LEU A 222 -10.93 -7.62 0.53
CA LEU A 222 -10.32 -8.41 1.61
C LEU A 222 -10.47 -7.75 2.98
N SER A 223 -10.43 -6.42 3.06
CA SER A 223 -10.58 -5.70 4.33
C SER A 223 -11.96 -5.86 4.97
N ASN A 224 -12.98 -6.30 4.22
CA ASN A 224 -14.27 -6.67 4.80
C ASN A 224 -14.15 -7.82 5.81
N GLY A 225 -13.17 -8.72 5.66
CA GLY A 225 -12.93 -9.81 6.62
C GLY A 225 -12.72 -9.31 8.05
N VAL A 226 -11.92 -8.24 8.21
CA VAL A 226 -11.68 -7.60 9.51
C VAL A 226 -12.97 -6.99 10.07
N LEU A 227 -13.74 -6.29 9.23
CA LEU A 227 -15.03 -5.71 9.64
C LEU A 227 -16.01 -6.79 10.10
N LEU A 228 -16.11 -7.91 9.38
CA LEU A 228 -17.00 -9.01 9.73
C LEU A 228 -16.60 -9.69 11.05
N VAL A 229 -15.30 -9.92 11.27
CA VAL A 229 -14.79 -10.52 12.52
C VAL A 229 -15.12 -9.62 13.71
N LEU A 230 -14.81 -8.32 13.63
CA LEU A 230 -15.06 -7.37 14.73
C LEU A 230 -16.56 -7.18 14.98
N LEU A 231 -17.37 -7.04 13.93
CA LEU A 231 -18.83 -6.94 14.05
C LEU A 231 -19.41 -8.20 14.72
N THR A 232 -18.95 -9.38 14.32
CA THR A 232 -19.38 -10.65 14.92
C THR A 232 -18.98 -10.73 16.38
N ALA A 233 -17.76 -10.35 16.74
CA ALA A 233 -17.30 -10.33 18.12
C ALA A 233 -18.22 -9.48 19.02
N VAL A 234 -18.59 -8.26 18.58
CA VAL A 234 -19.51 -7.40 19.34
C VAL A 234 -20.89 -8.04 19.49
N VAL A 235 -21.43 -8.63 18.42
CA VAL A 235 -22.71 -9.37 18.48
C VAL A 235 -22.65 -10.50 19.49
N LEU A 236 -21.57 -11.29 19.49
CA LEU A 236 -21.40 -12.41 20.42
C LEU A 236 -21.21 -11.95 21.87
N VAL A 237 -20.60 -10.79 22.13
CA VAL A 237 -20.53 -10.20 23.48
C VAL A 237 -21.93 -9.90 24.03
N PHE A 238 -22.80 -9.31 23.21
CA PHE A 238 -24.18 -8.99 23.64
C PHE A 238 -25.07 -10.24 23.73
N GLU A 239 -24.87 -11.21 22.84
CA GLU A 239 -25.69 -12.41 22.70
C GLU A 239 -25.05 -13.67 23.31
N TRP A 240 -24.03 -13.52 24.16
CA TRP A 240 -23.25 -14.63 24.72
C TRP A 240 -24.10 -15.68 25.45
N ARG A 241 -25.24 -15.25 26.03
CA ARG A 241 -26.19 -16.14 26.71
C ARG A 241 -26.80 -17.17 25.76
N LEU A 242 -26.99 -16.84 24.48
CA LEU A 242 -27.46 -17.78 23.48
C LEU A 242 -26.45 -18.91 23.25
N LEU A 243 -25.15 -18.60 23.32
CA LEU A 243 -24.09 -19.61 23.22
C LEU A 243 -24.04 -20.50 24.45
N LYS A 244 -24.18 -19.91 25.65
CA LYS A 244 -24.19 -20.66 26.91
C LYS A 244 -25.37 -21.63 27.01
N GLN A 245 -26.52 -21.25 26.45
CA GLN A 245 -27.75 -22.04 26.52
C GLN A 245 -27.86 -23.12 25.43
N SER A 246 -26.99 -23.10 24.40
CA SER A 246 -27.10 -23.97 23.24
C SER A 246 -25.72 -24.37 22.69
N ALA A 247 -25.26 -25.57 23.02
CA ALA A 247 -24.05 -26.14 22.42
C ALA A 247 -24.14 -26.20 20.88
N SER A 248 -25.34 -26.43 20.33
CA SER A 248 -25.58 -26.38 18.89
C SER A 248 -25.41 -24.98 18.29
N ALA A 249 -25.62 -23.89 19.04
CA ALA A 249 -25.30 -22.54 18.57
C ALA A 249 -23.79 -22.34 18.38
N PHE A 250 -22.98 -22.82 19.32
CA PHE A 250 -21.52 -22.80 19.20
C PHE A 250 -21.02 -23.63 18.00
N LEU A 251 -21.52 -24.87 17.85
CA LEU A 251 -21.18 -25.71 16.68
C LEU A 251 -21.56 -25.05 15.36
N ARG A 252 -22.71 -24.37 15.29
CA ARG A 252 -23.11 -23.65 14.08
C ARG A 252 -22.20 -22.45 13.77
N LEU A 253 -21.66 -21.77 14.78
CA LEU A 253 -20.64 -20.74 14.56
C LEU A 253 -19.33 -21.33 14.05
N LEU A 254 -18.92 -22.51 14.54
CA LEU A 254 -17.77 -23.23 13.98
C LEU A 254 -18.02 -23.65 12.52
N VAL A 255 -19.22 -24.11 12.19
CA VAL A 255 -19.60 -24.40 10.79
C VAL A 255 -19.57 -23.15 9.93
N LEU A 256 -20.05 -22.00 10.43
CA LEU A 256 -19.96 -20.73 9.74
C LEU A 256 -18.50 -20.37 9.44
N ALA A 257 -17.62 -20.41 10.45
CA ALA A 257 -16.21 -20.09 10.30
C ALA A 257 -15.49 -21.06 9.35
N GLY A 258 -15.77 -22.36 9.48
CA GLY A 258 -15.24 -23.40 8.59
C GLY A 258 -15.71 -23.22 7.14
N CYS A 259 -16.98 -22.87 6.92
CA CYS A 259 -17.50 -22.59 5.57
C CYS A 259 -16.89 -21.31 4.99
N ALA A 260 -16.74 -20.25 5.78
CA ALA A 260 -16.09 -19.02 5.32
C ALA A 260 -14.63 -19.29 4.90
N ALA A 261 -13.87 -20.03 5.72
CA ALA A 261 -12.51 -20.42 5.41
C ALA A 261 -12.44 -21.33 4.17
N LEU A 262 -13.33 -22.33 4.06
CA LEU A 262 -13.38 -23.25 2.92
C LEU A 262 -13.70 -22.52 1.62
N PHE A 263 -14.72 -21.66 1.60
CA PHE A 263 -15.11 -20.94 0.40
C PHE A 263 -14.09 -19.88 0.00
N PHE A 264 -13.35 -19.29 0.95
CA PHE A 264 -12.31 -18.29 0.68
C PHE A 264 -10.90 -18.88 0.49
N ALA A 265 -10.73 -20.20 0.71
CA ALA A 265 -9.43 -20.88 0.71
C ALA A 265 -8.55 -20.58 -0.52
N PRO A 266 -9.09 -20.52 -1.78
CA PRO A 266 -8.28 -20.22 -2.96
C PRO A 266 -7.51 -18.90 -2.90
N LEU A 267 -8.03 -17.88 -2.20
CA LEU A 267 -7.36 -16.59 -2.03
C LEU A 267 -6.68 -16.47 -0.67
N LEU A 268 -7.22 -17.14 0.36
CA LEU A 268 -6.67 -17.12 1.72
C LEU A 268 -5.22 -17.65 1.76
N LEU A 269 -4.97 -18.82 1.17
CA LEU A 269 -3.64 -19.45 1.28
C LEU A 269 -2.54 -18.63 0.59
N PRO A 270 -2.72 -18.16 -0.67
CA PRO A 270 -1.73 -17.30 -1.31
C PRO A 270 -1.57 -15.95 -0.61
N THR A 271 -2.66 -15.37 -0.07
CA THR A 271 -2.62 -14.12 0.72
C THR A 271 -1.77 -14.28 1.98
N LEU A 272 -1.96 -15.38 2.72
CA LEU A 272 -1.16 -15.65 3.93
C LEU A 272 0.31 -15.85 3.56
N ASN A 273 0.59 -16.63 2.51
CA ASN A 273 1.95 -16.82 2.02
C ASN A 273 2.61 -15.48 1.67
N GLU A 274 1.89 -14.62 0.96
CA GLU A 274 2.40 -13.29 0.59
C GLU A 274 2.65 -12.42 1.82
N ILE A 275 1.69 -12.28 2.74
CA ILE A 275 1.83 -11.45 3.96
C ILE A 275 3.03 -11.87 4.81
N PHE A 276 3.31 -13.18 4.91
CA PHE A 276 4.39 -13.68 5.77
C PHE A 276 5.75 -13.77 5.08
N ASN A 277 5.81 -13.89 3.75
CA ASN A 277 7.07 -14.20 3.04
C ASN A 277 7.57 -13.10 2.08
N SER A 278 6.74 -12.12 1.68
CA SER A 278 7.13 -11.13 0.67
C SER A 278 7.99 -9.97 1.20
N GLY A 279 8.16 -9.87 2.52
CA GLY A 279 8.96 -8.82 3.16
C GLY A 279 8.33 -7.43 3.13
N TYR A 280 7.02 -7.30 2.89
CA TYR A 280 6.31 -6.01 2.98
C TYR A 280 6.39 -5.44 4.39
N LYS A 281 7.13 -4.35 4.54
CA LYS A 281 7.18 -3.60 5.80
C LYS A 281 6.15 -2.49 5.77
N LEU A 282 5.25 -2.50 6.76
CA LEU A 282 4.37 -1.36 7.01
C LEU A 282 5.24 -0.22 7.57
N PRO A 283 5.39 0.92 6.88
CA PRO A 283 6.17 2.03 7.39
C PRO A 283 5.41 2.70 8.54
N GLY A 284 5.99 2.67 9.75
CA GLY A 284 5.37 3.24 10.95
C GLY A 284 3.93 2.76 11.15
N TRP A 285 2.98 3.69 11.26
CA TRP A 285 1.54 3.42 11.41
C TRP A 285 0.81 3.20 10.09
N GLY A 286 1.53 3.11 8.96
CA GLY A 286 0.95 2.94 7.64
C GLY A 286 -0.03 4.07 7.29
N HIS A 287 0.29 5.32 7.63
CA HIS A 287 -0.57 6.49 7.41
C HIS A 287 -1.93 6.46 8.13
N SER A 288 -2.12 5.60 9.14
CA SER A 288 -3.37 5.55 9.94
C SER A 288 -3.69 6.89 10.61
N GLU A 289 -2.65 7.68 10.91
CA GLU A 289 -2.73 9.03 11.48
C GLU A 289 -3.24 10.09 10.49
N LYS A 290 -3.28 9.78 9.18
CA LYS A 290 -3.84 10.67 8.14
C LYS A 290 -5.20 10.18 7.65
N LEU A 291 -5.39 8.87 7.53
CA LEU A 291 -6.56 8.21 6.91
C LEU A 291 -7.72 7.92 7.89
N LEU A 292 -7.95 8.87 8.80
CA LEU A 292 -8.95 8.80 9.86
C LEU A 292 -10.12 9.75 9.60
N VAL A 293 -11.15 9.65 10.44
CA VAL A 293 -12.23 10.64 10.46
C VAL A 293 -11.91 11.70 11.51
N ASP A 294 -11.83 12.96 11.12
CA ASP A 294 -11.79 14.06 12.08
C ASP A 294 -13.12 14.15 12.85
N LEU A 295 -13.09 14.51 14.13
CA LEU A 295 -14.32 14.62 14.94
C LEU A 295 -15.36 15.59 14.31
N PHE A 296 -14.91 16.68 13.69
CA PHE A 296 -15.80 17.60 12.95
C PHE A 296 -16.22 17.05 11.59
N GLY A 297 -15.47 16.11 11.02
CA GLY A 297 -15.83 15.39 9.79
C GLY A 297 -17.23 14.77 9.88
N PHE A 298 -17.54 14.12 11.02
CA PHE A 298 -18.85 13.49 11.31
C PHE A 298 -20.05 14.41 11.02
N PHE A 299 -19.88 15.72 11.20
CA PHE A 299 -20.94 16.72 11.12
C PHE A 299 -20.73 17.75 10.00
N THR A 300 -19.68 17.60 9.19
CA THR A 300 -19.38 18.50 8.07
C THR A 300 -19.89 17.86 6.77
N PRO A 301 -20.87 18.46 6.08
CA PRO A 301 -21.32 17.96 4.78
C PRO A 301 -20.16 17.84 3.78
N ILE A 302 -20.21 16.80 2.95
CA ILE A 302 -19.19 16.57 1.91
C ILE A 302 -19.27 17.64 0.81
N SER A 303 -18.13 17.99 0.23
CA SER A 303 -18.04 18.98 -0.87
C SER A 303 -18.60 18.50 -2.21
N LEU A 304 -19.04 17.24 -2.30
CA LEU A 304 -19.84 16.75 -3.43
C LEU A 304 -21.29 17.26 -3.37
N HIS A 305 -21.76 17.74 -2.21
CA HIS A 305 -23.14 18.17 -2.05
C HIS A 305 -23.44 19.45 -2.87
N PRO A 306 -24.55 19.53 -3.63
CA PRO A 306 -24.82 20.65 -4.55
C PRO A 306 -24.86 22.05 -3.92
N LEU A 307 -25.29 22.15 -2.66
CA LEU A 307 -25.36 23.44 -1.96
C LEU A 307 -24.00 23.99 -1.48
N ASN A 308 -22.93 23.18 -1.50
CA ASN A 308 -21.60 23.58 -1.05
C ASN A 308 -20.52 22.90 -1.92
N ARG A 309 -20.71 22.94 -3.25
CA ARG A 309 -19.91 22.15 -4.17
C ARG A 309 -18.56 22.81 -4.45
N HIS A 310 -17.51 22.27 -3.85
CA HIS A 310 -16.11 22.68 -4.07
C HIS A 310 -15.15 21.48 -4.13
N TRP A 311 -15.67 20.31 -4.54
CA TRP A 311 -14.95 19.04 -4.59
C TRP A 311 -13.54 19.12 -5.19
N GLU A 312 -13.37 19.68 -6.40
CA GLU A 312 -12.05 19.80 -7.04
C GLU A 312 -11.07 20.65 -6.21
N GLN A 313 -11.56 21.74 -5.59
CA GLN A 313 -10.74 22.58 -4.72
C GLN A 313 -10.35 21.84 -3.44
N GLU A 314 -11.25 21.06 -2.83
CA GLU A 314 -10.91 20.24 -1.66
C GLU A 314 -9.83 19.20 -2.02
N LEU A 315 -9.95 18.52 -3.16
CA LEU A 315 -8.93 17.59 -3.66
C LEU A 315 -7.57 18.26 -3.82
N ASP A 316 -7.53 19.45 -4.42
CA ASP A 316 -6.30 20.20 -4.61
C ASP A 316 -5.66 20.62 -3.27
N LEU A 317 -6.47 21.10 -2.31
CA LEU A 317 -6.00 21.48 -0.98
C LEU A 317 -5.43 20.29 -0.21
N VAL A 318 -6.05 19.11 -0.32
CA VAL A 318 -5.54 17.89 0.31
C VAL A 318 -4.23 17.46 -0.33
N ARG A 319 -4.14 17.47 -1.67
CA ARG A 319 -2.89 17.17 -2.39
C ARG A 319 -1.74 18.10 -1.97
N GLN A 320 -2.04 19.38 -1.76
CA GLN A 320 -1.07 20.38 -1.30
C GLN A 320 -0.74 20.29 0.19
N GLY A 321 -1.44 19.44 0.96
CA GLY A 321 -1.23 19.29 2.40
C GLY A 321 -1.68 20.50 3.23
N ILE A 322 -2.54 21.37 2.68
CA ILE A 322 -3.06 22.58 3.34
C ILE A 322 -4.58 22.56 3.53
N SER A 323 -5.22 21.40 3.34
CA SER A 323 -6.64 21.21 3.63
C SER A 323 -6.94 21.35 5.12
N ARG A 324 -8.21 21.65 5.43
CA ARG A 324 -8.73 21.72 6.80
C ARG A 324 -8.53 20.42 7.57
N PHE A 325 -8.63 19.28 6.89
CA PHE A 325 -8.47 17.95 7.47
C PHE A 325 -7.20 17.29 6.92
N SER A 326 -6.70 16.27 7.63
CA SER A 326 -5.48 15.53 7.22
C SER A 326 -5.62 14.79 5.89
N ASP A 327 -6.85 14.48 5.50
CA ASP A 327 -7.25 13.88 4.24
C ASP A 327 -8.66 14.40 3.86
N ILE A 328 -9.19 14.02 2.70
CA ILE A 328 -10.54 14.37 2.25
C ILE A 328 -11.57 13.98 3.31
N ASN A 329 -12.54 14.85 3.58
CA ASN A 329 -13.63 14.49 4.48
C ASN A 329 -14.51 13.42 3.84
N THR A 330 -14.31 12.20 4.31
CA THR A 330 -14.91 10.98 3.78
C THR A 330 -16.11 10.53 4.60
N PHE A 331 -16.43 11.17 5.73
CA PHE A 331 -17.54 10.72 6.57
C PHE A 331 -18.37 11.84 7.18
N PHE A 332 -19.47 12.18 6.50
CA PHE A 332 -20.60 12.92 7.06
C PHE A 332 -21.72 11.96 7.45
N VAL A 333 -22.15 11.99 8.73
CA VAL A 333 -23.16 11.05 9.24
C VAL A 333 -24.58 11.38 8.80
N GLY A 334 -24.88 12.67 8.56
CA GLY A 334 -26.23 13.14 8.30
C GLY A 334 -26.95 13.60 9.59
N TYR A 335 -27.47 14.82 9.59
CA TYR A 335 -28.15 15.39 10.76
C TYR A 335 -29.48 14.67 11.03
N LEU A 336 -30.25 14.40 9.96
CA LEU A 336 -31.52 13.67 10.09
C LEU A 336 -31.27 12.21 10.46
N THR A 337 -30.25 11.60 9.88
CA THR A 337 -29.80 10.24 10.22
C THR A 337 -29.49 10.11 11.71
N VAL A 338 -28.70 11.02 12.29
CA VAL A 338 -28.39 11.03 13.73
C VAL A 338 -29.64 11.27 14.57
N ALA A 339 -30.48 12.26 14.21
CA ALA A 339 -31.70 12.56 14.97
C ALA A 339 -32.67 11.36 15.03
N LEU A 340 -32.88 10.68 13.91
CA LEU A 340 -33.70 9.47 13.85
C LEU A 340 -33.03 8.31 14.59
N ALA A 341 -31.70 8.15 14.50
CA ALA A 341 -30.99 7.10 15.22
C ALA A 341 -31.11 7.28 16.75
N ILE A 342 -30.94 8.51 17.26
CA ILE A 342 -31.14 8.86 18.67
C ILE A 342 -32.58 8.59 19.09
N LEU A 343 -33.56 9.00 18.29
CA LEU A 343 -34.97 8.73 18.56
C LEU A 343 -35.25 7.22 18.65
N GLY A 344 -34.72 6.43 17.72
CA GLY A 344 -34.83 4.97 17.72
C GLY A 344 -34.18 4.34 18.95
N ALA A 345 -33.00 4.81 19.33
CA ALA A 345 -32.28 4.38 20.52
C ALA A 345 -33.03 4.72 21.81
N ALA A 346 -33.55 5.93 21.94
CA ALA A 346 -34.28 6.39 23.12
C ALA A 346 -35.58 5.60 23.32
N LEU A 347 -36.36 5.41 22.24
CA LEU A 347 -37.66 4.72 22.30
C LEU A 347 -37.54 3.21 22.49
N TYR A 348 -36.49 2.60 21.95
CA TYR A 348 -36.32 1.14 21.92
C TYR A 348 -35.01 0.67 22.56
N TRP A 349 -34.45 1.41 23.51
CA TRP A 349 -33.11 1.16 24.08
C TRP A 349 -32.83 -0.32 24.39
N ARG A 350 -33.74 -1.00 25.08
CA ARG A 350 -33.58 -2.43 25.43
C ARG A 350 -33.44 -3.35 24.21
N LYS A 351 -34.06 -3.00 23.08
CA LYS A 351 -34.01 -3.75 21.81
C LYS A 351 -32.79 -3.41 20.97
N VAL A 352 -32.28 -2.18 21.09
CA VAL A 352 -31.27 -1.65 20.15
C VAL A 352 -29.95 -1.26 20.81
N ARG A 353 -29.76 -1.46 22.11
CA ARG A 353 -28.52 -1.16 22.84
C ARG A 353 -27.25 -1.75 22.20
N MET A 354 -27.35 -2.93 21.59
CA MET A 354 -26.23 -3.54 20.85
C MET A 354 -25.87 -2.70 19.63
N TRP A 355 -26.85 -2.26 18.85
CA TRP A 355 -26.65 -1.39 17.68
C TRP A 355 -26.12 -0.02 18.08
N ALA A 356 -26.63 0.57 19.16
CA ALA A 356 -26.07 1.81 19.71
C ALA A 356 -24.60 1.64 20.14
N ALA A 357 -24.26 0.52 20.79
CA ALA A 357 -22.88 0.22 21.16
C ALA A 357 -21.97 0.01 19.94
N ILE A 358 -22.45 -0.68 18.89
CA ILE A 358 -21.75 -0.82 17.61
C ILE A 358 -21.50 0.57 17.00
N ALA A 359 -22.52 1.43 16.91
CA ALA A 359 -22.39 2.78 16.37
C ALA A 359 -21.33 3.59 17.12
N ILE A 360 -21.34 3.57 18.46
CA ILE A 360 -20.38 4.30 19.29
C ILE A 360 -18.97 3.73 19.14
N LEU A 361 -18.80 2.41 19.31
CA LEU A 361 -17.49 1.75 19.24
C LEU A 361 -16.81 1.99 17.91
N PHE A 362 -17.51 1.77 16.79
CA PHE A 362 -16.92 1.95 15.47
C PHE A 362 -16.77 3.42 15.09
N SER A 363 -17.52 4.35 15.70
CA SER A 363 -17.24 5.79 15.57
C SER A 363 -15.90 6.13 16.23
N ILE A 364 -15.64 5.59 17.42
CA ILE A 364 -14.36 5.77 18.12
C ILE A 364 -13.21 5.15 17.33
N LEU A 365 -13.39 3.97 16.75
CA LEU A 365 -12.37 3.37 15.89
C LEU A 365 -12.15 4.15 14.59
N ALA A 366 -13.19 4.76 14.03
CA ALA A 366 -13.09 5.57 12.82
C ALA A 366 -12.30 6.88 13.03
N LEU A 367 -12.26 7.40 14.27
CA LEU A 367 -11.44 8.56 14.66
C LEU A 367 -9.92 8.29 14.55
N GLY A 368 -9.49 7.04 14.40
CA GLY A 368 -8.07 6.70 14.23
C GLY A 368 -7.31 6.51 15.54
N PRO A 369 -5.97 6.34 15.45
CA PRO A 369 -5.11 6.10 16.62
C PRO A 369 -4.98 7.33 17.54
N LEU A 370 -5.14 8.53 16.99
CA LEU A 370 -5.07 9.81 17.69
C LEU A 370 -6.34 10.60 17.43
N LEU A 371 -6.82 11.36 18.42
CA LEU A 371 -7.97 12.24 18.24
C LEU A 371 -7.59 13.47 17.41
N HIS A 372 -8.29 13.69 16.31
CA HIS A 372 -8.20 14.91 15.52
C HIS A 372 -9.47 15.75 15.68
N ILE A 373 -9.29 17.03 15.98
CA ILE A 373 -10.37 18.02 16.05
C ILE A 373 -10.02 19.16 15.12
N ASN A 374 -10.77 19.31 14.04
CA ASN A 374 -10.59 20.39 13.07
C ASN A 374 -9.17 20.44 12.48
N GLY A 375 -8.59 19.28 12.17
CA GLY A 375 -7.24 19.13 11.63
C GLY A 375 -6.12 19.12 12.68
N VAL A 376 -6.43 19.37 13.95
CA VAL A 376 -5.44 19.46 15.03
C VAL A 376 -5.45 18.18 15.87
N SER A 377 -4.27 17.58 16.07
CA SER A 377 -4.05 16.39 16.91
C SER A 377 -3.21 16.67 18.16
N GLU A 378 -2.52 17.82 18.20
CA GLU A 378 -1.72 18.29 19.32
C GLU A 378 -2.46 19.39 20.08
N PHE A 379 -2.64 19.20 21.38
CA PHE A 379 -3.38 20.11 22.25
C PHE A 379 -2.43 20.71 23.29
N ASP A 380 -2.53 22.02 23.51
CA ASP A 380 -1.81 22.71 24.59
C ASP A 380 -2.64 22.65 25.88
N LEU A 381 -2.11 21.96 26.89
CA LEU A 381 -2.66 21.91 28.24
C LEU A 381 -1.73 22.66 29.21
N ASP A 382 -1.82 23.99 29.20
CA ASP A 382 -1.06 24.89 30.08
C ASP A 382 0.47 24.78 29.89
N GLY A 383 0.92 24.85 28.64
CA GLY A 383 2.33 24.75 28.25
C GLY A 383 2.82 23.33 28.01
N ILE A 384 1.95 22.32 28.15
CA ILE A 384 2.25 20.92 27.88
C ILE A 384 1.56 20.50 26.58
N THR A 385 2.33 20.35 25.51
CA THR A 385 1.84 19.76 24.25
C THR A 385 1.52 18.28 24.48
N THR A 386 0.26 17.90 24.25
CA THR A 386 -0.22 16.51 24.44
C THR A 386 -1.02 16.02 23.23
N THR A 387 -1.11 14.70 23.08
CA THR A 387 -1.99 14.04 22.11
C THR A 387 -2.91 13.08 22.86
N VAL A 388 -4.10 12.82 22.30
CA VAL A 388 -5.08 11.91 22.92
C VAL A 388 -5.13 10.60 22.13
N PRO A 389 -4.51 9.50 22.61
CA PRO A 389 -4.58 8.21 21.95
C PRO A 389 -5.98 7.59 22.10
N LEU A 390 -6.43 6.90 21.05
CA LEU A 390 -7.75 6.27 20.97
C LEU A 390 -7.64 4.75 20.77
N PRO A 391 -8.70 3.96 21.05
CA PRO A 391 -8.67 2.50 21.01
C PRO A 391 -8.19 1.85 19.70
N PHE A 392 -8.26 2.54 18.54
CA PHE A 392 -7.68 2.03 17.28
C PHE A 392 -6.18 1.71 17.45
N PHE A 393 -5.48 2.45 18.32
CA PHE A 393 -4.07 2.25 18.67
C PHE A 393 -3.74 0.78 18.98
N ILE A 394 -4.64 0.05 19.62
CA ILE A 394 -4.45 -1.36 19.99
C ILE A 394 -4.40 -2.26 18.75
N LEU A 395 -5.17 -1.94 17.70
CA LEU A 395 -5.27 -2.77 16.49
C LEU A 395 -3.94 -2.86 15.73
N HIS A 396 -3.09 -1.84 15.84
CA HIS A 396 -1.76 -1.80 15.22
C HIS A 396 -0.81 -2.88 15.77
N TYR A 397 -1.04 -3.36 16.99
CA TYR A 397 -0.20 -4.38 17.63
C TYR A 397 -0.73 -5.80 17.45
N ILE A 398 -1.92 -5.98 16.85
CA ILE A 398 -2.51 -7.30 16.62
C ILE A 398 -2.12 -7.77 15.22
N PRO A 399 -1.41 -8.90 15.06
CA PRO A 399 -1.09 -9.46 13.75
C PRO A 399 -2.33 -9.63 12.88
N LEU A 400 -2.18 -9.47 11.57
CA LEU A 400 -3.26 -9.44 10.56
C LEU A 400 -4.23 -8.26 10.68
N LEU A 401 -4.58 -7.79 11.89
CA LEU A 401 -5.41 -6.59 12.07
C LEU A 401 -4.64 -5.31 11.80
N LYS A 402 -3.33 -5.29 12.10
CA LYS A 402 -2.43 -4.16 11.79
C LYS A 402 -2.38 -3.81 10.31
N GLU A 403 -2.71 -4.77 9.43
CA GLU A 403 -2.77 -4.56 7.99
C GLU A 403 -3.97 -3.70 7.58
N ASN A 404 -5.02 -3.62 8.41
CA ASN A 404 -6.17 -2.73 8.22
C ASN A 404 -5.88 -1.33 8.78
N ARG A 405 -4.99 -0.60 8.09
CA ARG A 405 -4.43 0.71 8.47
C ARG A 405 -5.31 1.93 8.20
N VAL A 406 -6.55 1.77 7.74
CA VAL A 406 -7.41 2.88 7.30
C VAL A 406 -8.60 3.01 8.27
N PRO A 407 -8.43 3.73 9.41
CA PRO A 407 -9.47 3.85 10.43
C PRO A 407 -10.82 4.26 9.89
N ASN A 408 -10.85 5.20 8.94
CA ASN A 408 -12.09 5.68 8.36
C ASN A 408 -12.99 4.56 7.76
N ARG A 409 -12.44 3.41 7.35
CA ARG A 409 -13.25 2.28 6.87
C ARG A 409 -14.20 1.74 7.95
N PHE A 410 -13.94 1.98 9.24
CA PHE A 410 -14.88 1.63 10.33
C PHE A 410 -16.19 2.43 10.28
N SER A 411 -16.24 3.57 9.56
CA SER A 411 -17.48 4.30 9.30
C SER A 411 -18.57 3.46 8.61
N ILE A 412 -18.17 2.42 7.86
CA ILE A 412 -19.08 1.43 7.29
C ILE A 412 -19.93 0.81 8.40
N LEU A 413 -19.33 0.32 9.48
CA LEU A 413 -20.06 -0.33 10.56
C LEU A 413 -20.87 0.66 11.42
N VAL A 414 -20.47 1.94 11.45
CA VAL A 414 -21.29 3.02 12.03
C VAL A 414 -22.60 3.15 11.26
N LEU A 415 -22.54 3.29 9.94
CA LEU A 415 -23.74 3.43 9.09
C LEU A 415 -24.61 2.18 9.13
N PHE A 416 -24.03 0.98 9.22
CA PHE A 416 -24.79 -0.26 9.40
C PHE A 416 -25.69 -0.18 10.63
N ALA A 417 -25.11 0.23 11.77
CA ALA A 417 -25.85 0.37 13.02
C ALA A 417 -26.86 1.51 12.99
N LEU A 418 -26.51 2.66 12.43
CA LEU A 418 -27.42 3.80 12.29
C LEU A 418 -28.62 3.46 11.41
N ALA A 419 -28.43 2.76 10.30
CA ALA A 419 -29.53 2.29 9.45
C ALA A 419 -30.51 1.38 10.22
N VAL A 420 -30.02 0.52 11.12
CA VAL A 420 -30.89 -0.25 12.03
C VAL A 420 -31.68 0.68 12.95
N LEU A 421 -31.02 1.63 13.62
CA LEU A 421 -31.67 2.55 14.57
C LEU A 421 -32.73 3.42 13.89
N VAL A 422 -32.43 3.95 12.70
CA VAL A 422 -33.36 4.72 11.86
C VAL A 422 -34.60 3.90 11.50
N ALA A 423 -34.46 2.61 11.19
CA ALA A 423 -35.63 1.74 10.93
C ALA A 423 -36.57 1.63 12.14
N TYR A 424 -36.04 1.54 13.36
CA TYR A 424 -36.87 1.53 14.57
C TYR A 424 -37.61 2.86 14.76
N ALA A 425 -36.94 3.99 14.57
CA ALA A 425 -37.57 5.31 14.64
C ALA A 425 -38.66 5.50 13.58
N ALA A 426 -38.36 5.14 12.32
CA ALA A 426 -39.31 5.22 11.22
C ALA A 426 -40.55 4.35 11.47
N TYR A 427 -40.35 3.13 11.98
CA TYR A 427 -41.46 2.24 12.34
C TYR A 427 -42.34 2.88 13.42
N TRP A 428 -41.75 3.46 14.46
CA TRP A 428 -42.49 4.13 15.53
C TRP A 428 -43.28 5.33 15.03
N LEU A 429 -42.68 6.18 14.18
CA LEU A 429 -43.38 7.34 13.60
C LEU A 429 -44.61 6.90 12.80
N MET A 430 -44.50 5.82 12.02
CA MET A 430 -45.63 5.24 11.28
C MET A 430 -46.71 4.68 12.21
N ASP A 431 -46.33 3.97 13.28
CA ASP A 431 -47.27 3.45 14.28
C ASP A 431 -47.98 4.57 15.05
N TRP A 432 -47.24 5.62 15.41
CA TRP A 432 -47.76 6.82 16.07
C TRP A 432 -48.77 7.57 15.19
N LEU A 433 -48.46 7.79 13.90
CA LEU A 433 -49.40 8.39 12.95
C LEU A 433 -50.65 7.53 12.78
N ALA A 434 -50.49 6.21 12.69
CA ALA A 434 -51.59 5.28 12.53
C ALA A 434 -52.53 5.25 13.73
N LYS A 435 -52.02 5.49 14.95
CA LYS A 435 -52.85 5.64 16.16
C LYS A 435 -53.70 6.90 16.11
N ARG A 436 -53.20 7.99 15.52
CA ARG A 436 -53.94 9.25 15.38
C ARG A 436 -54.95 9.26 14.24
N GLN A 437 -54.65 8.57 13.13
CA GLN A 437 -55.47 8.59 11.91
C GLN A 437 -55.60 7.18 11.30
N PRO A 438 -56.34 6.25 11.95
CA PRO A 438 -56.38 4.84 11.55
C PRO A 438 -56.90 4.62 10.13
N ALA A 439 -57.90 5.40 9.70
CA ALA A 439 -58.50 5.30 8.37
C ALA A 439 -57.52 5.64 7.23
N ARG A 440 -56.51 6.48 7.49
CA ARG A 440 -55.49 6.91 6.51
C ARG A 440 -54.10 6.36 6.81
N ALA A 441 -53.96 5.45 7.77
CA ALA A 441 -52.67 5.00 8.30
C ALA A 441 -51.68 4.53 7.22
N ASN A 442 -52.13 3.72 6.26
CA ASN A 442 -51.26 3.20 5.20
C ASN A 442 -50.82 4.26 4.19
N LEU A 443 -51.69 5.23 3.89
CA LEU A 443 -51.37 6.35 3.01
C LEU A 443 -50.35 7.26 3.70
N LEU A 444 -50.62 7.65 4.95
CA LEU A 444 -49.72 8.49 5.75
C LEU A 444 -48.36 7.82 5.99
N ALA A 445 -48.33 6.52 6.28
CA ALA A 445 -47.06 5.80 6.44
C ALA A 445 -46.24 5.75 5.14
N THR A 446 -46.91 5.58 3.99
CA THR A 446 -46.23 5.60 2.68
C THR A 446 -45.73 7.01 2.34
N GLY A 447 -46.55 8.04 2.59
CA GLY A 447 -46.17 9.44 2.40
C GLY A 447 -45.01 9.86 3.31
N LEU A 448 -45.04 9.48 4.60
CA LEU A 448 -43.95 9.70 5.53
C LEU A 448 -42.68 8.97 5.08
N CYS A 449 -42.79 7.72 4.61
CA CYS A 449 -41.65 6.99 4.05
C CYS A 449 -41.05 7.73 2.85
N GLY A 450 -41.87 8.24 1.93
CA GLY A 450 -41.39 9.04 0.80
C GLY A 450 -40.70 10.32 1.24
N LEU A 451 -41.30 11.05 2.19
CA LEU A 451 -40.73 12.29 2.74
C LEU A 451 -39.37 12.04 3.42
N LEU A 452 -39.30 11.03 4.29
CA LEU A 452 -38.05 10.66 4.96
C LEU A 452 -37.00 10.15 3.97
N ALA A 453 -37.41 9.39 2.95
CA ALA A 453 -36.49 8.94 1.90
C ALA A 453 -35.86 10.13 1.16
N VAL A 454 -36.68 11.11 0.75
CA VAL A 454 -36.18 12.32 0.08
C VAL A 454 -35.28 13.12 1.00
N ALA A 455 -35.64 13.32 2.26
CA ALA A 455 -34.84 14.09 3.21
C ALA A 455 -33.49 13.42 3.55
N LEU A 456 -33.48 12.10 3.73
CA LEU A 456 -32.27 11.31 3.97
C LEU A 456 -31.36 11.27 2.72
N LEU A 457 -31.94 11.20 1.52
CA LEU A 457 -31.15 11.29 0.29
C LEU A 457 -30.59 12.70 0.09
N PHE A 458 -31.39 13.74 0.37
CA PHE A 458 -31.00 15.12 0.18
C PHE A 458 -29.76 15.50 0.98
N GLU A 459 -29.65 15.10 2.26
CA GLU A 459 -28.47 15.44 3.08
C GLU A 459 -27.15 14.82 2.58
N HIS A 460 -27.22 13.80 1.71
CA HIS A 460 -26.06 13.08 1.20
C HIS A 460 -25.86 13.17 -0.32
N ILE A 461 -26.77 13.82 -1.06
CA ILE A 461 -26.82 13.74 -2.52
C ILE A 461 -25.54 14.33 -3.16
N PRO A 462 -24.85 13.63 -4.09
CA PRO A 462 -23.65 14.15 -4.76
C PRO A 462 -23.93 14.70 -6.18
N THR A 463 -25.19 14.79 -6.59
CA THR A 463 -25.59 14.93 -7.99
C THR A 463 -25.49 16.38 -8.52
N PRO A 464 -24.86 16.64 -9.68
CA PRO A 464 -24.27 15.69 -10.61
C PRO A 464 -22.98 15.07 -10.07
N ILE A 465 -22.83 13.74 -10.09
CA ILE A 465 -21.58 13.12 -9.65
C ILE A 465 -20.45 13.39 -10.65
N SER A 466 -19.21 13.48 -10.17
CA SER A 466 -18.04 13.63 -11.03
C SER A 466 -17.83 12.37 -11.89
N LEU A 467 -17.44 12.57 -13.15
CA LEU A 467 -17.14 11.51 -14.11
C LEU A 467 -15.75 11.73 -14.71
N SER A 468 -15.04 10.63 -14.96
CA SER A 468 -13.76 10.61 -15.68
C SER A 468 -13.98 10.03 -17.09
N ASP A 469 -13.37 10.65 -18.10
CA ASP A 469 -13.44 10.23 -19.49
C ASP A 469 -12.63 8.95 -19.72
N ALA A 470 -13.31 7.86 -20.10
CA ALA A 470 -12.72 6.54 -20.31
C ALA A 470 -12.47 6.24 -21.80
N ARG A 471 -12.54 7.23 -22.69
CA ARG A 471 -12.16 7.07 -24.09
C ARG A 471 -10.65 6.97 -24.21
N ILE A 472 -10.19 5.92 -24.90
CA ILE A 472 -8.77 5.66 -25.12
C ILE A 472 -8.33 6.36 -26.41
N PRO A 473 -7.21 7.11 -26.43
CA PRO A 473 -6.68 7.70 -27.66
C PRO A 473 -6.47 6.64 -28.75
N GLU A 474 -6.87 6.97 -30.00
CA GLU A 474 -6.89 6.03 -31.13
C GLU A 474 -5.53 5.35 -31.37
N ILE A 475 -4.44 6.07 -31.11
CA ILE A 475 -3.08 5.56 -31.25
C ILE A 475 -2.83 4.26 -30.48
N TYR A 476 -3.40 4.08 -29.29
CA TYR A 476 -3.21 2.84 -28.53
C TYR A 476 -3.85 1.63 -29.23
N SER A 477 -5.00 1.82 -29.89
CA SER A 477 -5.61 0.76 -30.71
C SER A 477 -4.78 0.49 -31.97
N GLN A 478 -4.17 1.51 -32.58
CA GLN A 478 -3.26 1.35 -33.73
C GLN A 478 -1.99 0.59 -33.33
N ILE A 479 -1.42 0.88 -32.15
CA ILE A 479 -0.29 0.14 -31.58
C ILE A 479 -0.69 -1.32 -31.29
N GLY A 480 -1.89 -1.55 -30.77
CA GLY A 480 -2.40 -2.89 -30.47
C GLY A 480 -2.68 -3.77 -31.69
N ALA A 481 -2.78 -3.18 -32.89
CA ALA A 481 -2.92 -3.94 -34.13
C ALA A 481 -1.62 -4.69 -34.51
N ASP A 482 -0.46 -4.22 -34.05
CA ASP A 482 0.82 -4.93 -34.20
C ASP A 482 0.79 -6.22 -33.38
N GLN A 483 1.08 -7.36 -34.00
CA GLN A 483 0.99 -8.68 -33.36
C GLN A 483 2.23 -9.02 -32.52
N GLU A 484 3.32 -8.25 -32.65
CA GLU A 484 4.53 -8.49 -31.87
C GLU A 484 4.39 -7.94 -30.45
N ASN A 485 5.08 -8.59 -29.51
CA ASN A 485 5.15 -8.11 -28.12
C ASN A 485 6.38 -7.20 -27.98
N PHE A 486 6.13 -5.99 -27.51
CA PHE A 486 7.14 -4.95 -27.30
C PHE A 486 6.68 -3.98 -26.21
N THR A 487 7.53 -3.05 -25.83
CA THR A 487 7.25 -2.05 -24.80
C THR A 487 6.79 -0.73 -25.43
N VAL A 488 5.82 -0.09 -24.80
CA VAL A 488 5.42 1.29 -25.11
C VAL A 488 5.92 2.20 -23.99
N LEU A 489 6.76 3.18 -24.33
CA LEU A 489 7.10 4.25 -23.40
C LEU A 489 5.98 5.29 -23.44
N SER A 490 5.07 5.19 -22.47
CA SER A 490 3.95 6.11 -22.31
C SER A 490 4.30 7.17 -21.27
N LEU A 491 4.27 8.45 -21.65
CA LEU A 491 4.54 9.59 -20.78
C LEU A 491 3.24 10.26 -20.31
N PRO A 492 3.13 10.70 -19.05
CA PRO A 492 4.21 10.72 -18.06
C PRO A 492 4.56 9.31 -17.53
N VAL A 493 5.77 9.15 -17.00
CA VAL A 493 6.13 7.95 -16.27
C VAL A 493 5.71 8.04 -14.80
N GLY A 494 5.23 6.93 -14.25
CA GLY A 494 4.81 6.93 -12.85
C GLY A 494 4.69 5.54 -12.25
N TRP A 495 5.15 5.43 -11.01
CA TRP A 495 5.05 4.23 -10.19
C TRP A 495 4.36 4.60 -8.88
N ARG A 496 3.16 4.09 -8.64
CA ARG A 496 2.39 4.39 -7.43
C ARG A 496 2.02 3.15 -6.66
N ASN A 497 2.17 3.23 -5.34
CA ASN A 497 1.62 2.27 -4.40
C ASN A 497 0.80 2.96 -3.29
N SER A 498 0.33 2.18 -2.31
CA SER A 498 -0.40 2.67 -1.13
C SER A 498 0.37 3.66 -0.23
N PHE A 499 1.68 3.78 -0.41
CA PHE A 499 2.60 4.49 0.47
C PHE A 499 3.33 5.66 -0.20
N GLY A 500 3.38 5.70 -1.53
CA GLY A 500 4.03 6.78 -2.26
C GLY A 500 4.00 6.62 -3.77
N THR A 501 4.52 7.64 -4.44
CA THR A 501 4.60 7.77 -5.88
C THR A 501 5.99 8.21 -6.30
N ILE A 502 6.50 7.66 -7.41
CA ILE A 502 7.71 8.12 -8.11
C ILE A 502 7.29 8.54 -9.52
N GLY A 503 7.78 9.69 -10.00
CA GLY A 503 7.40 10.28 -11.30
C GLY A 503 6.04 11.00 -11.27
N ALA A 504 5.58 11.46 -12.43
CA ALA A 504 4.31 12.16 -12.60
C ALA A 504 3.16 11.18 -12.88
N GLU A 505 2.76 10.38 -11.88
CA GLU A 505 1.79 9.30 -12.09
C GLU A 505 0.45 9.74 -12.72
N ASP A 506 0.07 8.98 -13.76
CA ASP A 506 -1.20 9.06 -14.46
C ASP A 506 -1.71 7.66 -14.83
N THR A 507 -2.63 7.13 -14.01
CA THR A 507 -3.21 5.78 -14.13
C THR A 507 -3.96 5.57 -15.46
N ARG A 508 -4.29 6.64 -16.21
CA ARG A 508 -4.81 6.49 -17.59
C ARG A 508 -3.85 5.71 -18.46
N THR A 509 -2.54 5.87 -18.27
CA THR A 509 -1.52 5.14 -19.04
C THR A 509 -1.64 3.63 -18.88
N GLN A 510 -1.87 3.17 -17.64
CA GLN A 510 -2.18 1.76 -17.36
C GLN A 510 -3.50 1.33 -18.00
N PHE A 511 -4.55 2.15 -17.93
CA PHE A 511 -5.82 1.83 -18.58
C PHE A 511 -5.76 1.82 -20.11
N TYR A 512 -4.92 2.64 -20.74
CA TYR A 512 -4.71 2.62 -22.20
C TYR A 512 -4.05 1.33 -22.69
N GLN A 513 -3.38 0.60 -21.79
CA GLN A 513 -2.89 -0.76 -22.06
C GLN A 513 -4.02 -1.71 -22.49
N THR A 514 -5.26 -1.47 -22.04
CA THR A 514 -6.40 -2.32 -22.42
C THR A 514 -6.67 -2.32 -23.93
N ALA A 515 -6.25 -1.26 -24.64
CA ALA A 515 -6.29 -1.17 -26.10
C ALA A 515 -4.99 -1.58 -26.78
N SER A 516 -3.82 -1.16 -26.25
CA SER A 516 -2.54 -1.47 -26.91
C SER A 516 -2.09 -2.91 -26.68
N GLN A 517 -2.41 -3.51 -25.53
CA GLN A 517 -1.97 -4.84 -25.14
C GLN A 517 -0.46 -5.00 -25.34
N LYS A 518 0.32 -4.04 -24.83
CA LYS A 518 1.79 -4.00 -24.88
C LYS A 518 2.38 -3.90 -23.48
N TYR A 519 3.67 -4.22 -23.35
CA TYR A 519 4.39 -4.09 -22.08
C TYR A 519 4.48 -2.61 -21.66
N LEU A 520 4.27 -2.36 -20.37
CA LEU A 520 4.46 -1.04 -19.74
C LEU A 520 5.55 -1.12 -18.67
N LEU A 521 6.39 -0.08 -18.63
CA LEU A 521 7.40 0.09 -17.58
C LEU A 521 6.78 0.63 -16.28
N THR A 522 5.67 1.34 -16.40
CA THR A 522 5.00 2.12 -15.36
C THR A 522 3.75 1.40 -14.86
N GLY A 523 3.13 1.93 -13.80
CA GLY A 523 1.85 1.42 -13.32
C GLY A 523 1.53 1.77 -11.87
N GLN A 524 0.34 1.34 -11.46
CA GLN A 524 -0.15 1.43 -10.09
C GLN A 524 -0.44 0.04 -9.51
N LEU A 525 -0.13 -0.12 -8.23
CA LEU A 525 -0.45 -1.30 -7.43
C LEU A 525 -0.72 -0.92 -5.96
N GLU A 526 -1.14 -1.85 -5.10
CA GLU A 526 -1.33 -1.52 -3.67
C GLU A 526 -0.06 -1.71 -2.85
N ARG A 527 0.58 -2.89 -2.96
CA ARG A 527 1.81 -3.26 -2.24
C ARG A 527 2.83 -3.89 -3.18
N ASN A 528 4.07 -3.42 -3.11
CA ASN A 528 5.20 -3.98 -3.84
C ASN A 528 6.40 -4.18 -2.92
N PRO A 529 7.32 -5.07 -3.30
CA PRO A 529 8.61 -5.12 -2.65
C PRO A 529 9.39 -3.82 -2.94
N PRO A 530 10.23 -3.33 -2.01
CA PRO A 530 10.95 -2.07 -2.19
C PRO A 530 11.75 -1.99 -3.50
N PHE A 531 12.39 -3.11 -3.91
CA PHE A 531 13.23 -3.16 -5.09
C PHE A 531 12.49 -2.81 -6.40
N LEU A 532 11.17 -3.02 -6.48
CA LEU A 532 10.43 -2.85 -7.74
C LEU A 532 10.53 -1.42 -8.26
N PHE A 533 10.30 -0.44 -7.38
CA PHE A 533 10.34 0.98 -7.76
C PHE A 533 11.79 1.47 -7.84
N GLU A 534 12.67 0.98 -6.97
CA GLU A 534 14.09 1.30 -7.00
C GLU A 534 14.75 0.92 -8.33
N TYR A 535 14.36 -0.21 -8.93
CA TYR A 535 14.85 -0.63 -10.25
C TYR A 535 14.65 0.45 -11.32
N PHE A 536 13.43 0.99 -11.41
CA PHE A 536 13.11 2.03 -12.40
C PHE A 536 13.67 3.40 -12.04
N ALA A 537 13.74 3.73 -10.75
CA ALA A 537 14.31 4.99 -10.27
C ALA A 537 15.81 5.11 -10.54
N ARG A 538 16.53 3.99 -10.60
CA ARG A 538 17.97 3.94 -10.92
C ARG A 538 18.27 3.85 -12.40
N ALA A 539 17.32 3.39 -13.22
CA ALA A 539 17.53 3.20 -14.66
C ALA A 539 17.87 4.54 -15.37
N PRO A 540 18.91 4.57 -16.22
CA PRO A 540 19.25 5.77 -17.00
C PRO A 540 18.06 6.18 -17.88
N ILE A 541 17.98 7.47 -18.22
CA ILE A 541 16.86 8.12 -18.91
C ILE A 541 15.55 8.13 -18.09
N LEU A 542 15.11 7.01 -17.49
CA LEU A 542 13.96 7.02 -16.57
C LEU A 542 14.23 7.91 -15.35
N ARG A 543 15.45 7.85 -14.79
CA ARG A 543 15.91 8.75 -13.71
C ARG A 543 15.76 10.23 -14.11
N SER A 544 16.18 10.58 -15.33
CA SER A 544 16.09 11.94 -15.87
C SER A 544 14.64 12.37 -16.17
N LEU A 545 13.81 11.45 -16.68
CA LEU A 545 12.38 11.68 -16.87
C LEU A 545 11.69 11.95 -15.53
N ILE A 546 11.95 11.13 -14.51
CA ILE A 546 11.42 11.32 -13.15
C ILE A 546 11.85 12.70 -12.61
N ALA A 547 13.12 13.08 -12.79
CA ALA A 547 13.62 14.39 -12.35
C ALA A 547 12.85 15.53 -13.02
N LEU A 548 12.76 15.54 -14.35
CA LEU A 548 12.05 16.59 -15.11
C LEU A 548 10.55 16.64 -14.77
N GLU A 549 9.92 15.46 -14.68
CA GLU A 549 8.52 15.33 -14.30
C GLU A 549 8.22 15.81 -12.89
N THR A 550 9.23 15.91 -12.02
CA THR A 550 9.12 16.41 -10.64
C THR A 550 9.80 17.77 -10.45
N TYR A 551 9.91 18.56 -11.53
CA TYR A 551 10.44 19.93 -11.55
C TYR A 551 11.94 20.06 -11.27
N ASN A 552 12.70 18.97 -11.33
CA ASN A 552 14.15 18.98 -11.16
C ASN A 552 14.83 19.07 -12.54
N PRO A 553 15.70 20.07 -12.79
CA PRO A 553 16.40 20.18 -14.06
C PRO A 553 17.43 19.07 -14.23
N VAL A 554 17.71 18.72 -15.49
CA VAL A 554 18.77 17.78 -15.87
C VAL A 554 19.93 18.59 -16.44
N ASP A 555 21.15 18.36 -15.95
CA ASP A 555 22.34 19.08 -16.41
C ASP A 555 22.87 18.57 -17.78
N GLU A 556 23.73 19.36 -18.41
CA GLU A 556 24.31 19.04 -19.74
C GLU A 556 25.14 17.75 -19.75
N ALA A 557 25.79 17.41 -18.62
CA ALA A 557 26.58 16.18 -18.51
C ALA A 557 25.67 14.95 -18.55
N THR A 558 24.59 14.98 -17.77
CA THR A 558 23.55 13.94 -17.73
C THR A 558 22.83 13.86 -19.07
N LEU A 559 22.49 14.98 -19.69
CA LEU A 559 21.87 15.01 -21.03
C LEU A 559 22.76 14.36 -22.10
N THR A 560 24.06 14.65 -22.06
CA THR A 560 25.05 14.05 -22.97
C THR A 560 25.17 12.55 -22.76
N GLN A 561 25.20 12.11 -21.49
CA GLN A 561 25.23 10.71 -21.12
C GLN A 561 23.96 9.99 -21.58
N ASP A 562 22.77 10.55 -21.30
CA ASP A 562 21.49 9.99 -21.71
C ASP A 562 21.41 9.81 -23.23
N ARG A 563 21.86 10.79 -24.02
CA ARG A 563 21.96 10.68 -25.49
C ARG A 563 22.86 9.51 -25.92
N ALA A 564 23.99 9.32 -25.24
CA ALA A 564 24.91 8.23 -25.53
C ALA A 564 24.31 6.84 -25.22
N LEU A 565 23.49 6.75 -24.17
CA LEU A 565 22.86 5.50 -23.71
C LEU A 565 21.51 5.20 -24.40
N ALA A 566 20.89 6.19 -25.06
CA ALA A 566 19.53 6.12 -25.56
C ALA A 566 19.23 4.93 -26.47
N GLN A 567 20.13 4.60 -27.40
CA GLN A 567 19.93 3.47 -28.29
C GLN A 567 19.93 2.13 -27.54
N GLN A 568 20.84 1.97 -26.58
CA GLN A 568 20.94 0.75 -25.77
C GLN A 568 19.73 0.61 -24.84
N PHE A 569 19.27 1.73 -24.26
CA PHE A 569 18.06 1.78 -23.44
C PHE A 569 16.80 1.33 -24.21
N VAL A 570 16.55 1.89 -25.40
CA VAL A 570 15.35 1.52 -26.18
C VAL A 570 15.43 0.09 -26.73
N ASN A 571 16.62 -0.41 -27.05
CA ASN A 571 16.82 -1.78 -27.53
C ASN A 571 16.66 -2.80 -26.39
N PHE A 572 17.13 -2.48 -25.18
CA PHE A 572 17.02 -3.32 -24.00
C PHE A 572 15.55 -3.60 -23.68
N PHE A 573 14.73 -2.55 -23.56
CA PHE A 573 13.31 -2.68 -23.24
C PHE A 573 12.42 -3.04 -24.45
N ASP A 574 12.94 -3.08 -25.68
CA ASP A 574 12.13 -3.16 -26.91
C ASP A 574 11.10 -2.01 -27.03
N ILE A 575 11.53 -0.77 -26.79
CA ILE A 575 10.62 0.38 -26.88
C ILE A 575 10.43 0.74 -28.35
N ARG A 576 9.26 0.42 -28.91
CA ARG A 576 8.97 0.69 -30.34
C ARG A 576 8.14 1.95 -30.57
N TYR A 577 7.47 2.41 -29.52
CA TYR A 577 6.66 3.62 -29.54
C TYR A 577 6.92 4.44 -28.29
N LEU A 578 7.04 5.75 -28.52
CA LEU A 578 6.91 6.78 -27.51
C LEU A 578 5.52 7.40 -27.68
N VAL A 579 4.73 7.47 -26.61
CA VAL A 579 3.45 8.18 -26.57
C VAL A 579 3.51 9.26 -25.50
N VAL A 580 3.32 10.52 -25.88
CA VAL A 580 3.20 11.65 -24.95
C VAL A 580 1.73 11.96 -24.78
N ASN A 581 1.16 11.62 -23.63
CA ASN A 581 -0.27 11.77 -23.39
C ASN A 581 -0.66 13.24 -23.12
N SER A 582 -1.93 13.55 -23.35
CA SER A 582 -2.50 14.85 -23.00
C SER A 582 -2.47 15.08 -21.49
N ALA A 583 -2.16 16.30 -21.07
CA ALA A 583 -2.26 16.67 -19.67
C ALA A 583 -3.71 16.94 -19.26
N ILE A 584 -4.04 16.61 -18.00
CA ILE A 584 -5.29 17.08 -17.38
C ILE A 584 -5.05 18.52 -16.91
N PRO A 585 -5.87 19.50 -17.30
CA PRO A 585 -5.72 20.88 -16.82
C PRO A 585 -5.69 20.95 -15.29
N ASN A 586 -4.80 21.79 -14.74
CA ASN A 586 -4.62 22.01 -13.30
C ASN A 586 -4.25 20.74 -12.48
N ARG A 587 -3.68 19.73 -13.14
CA ARG A 587 -3.17 18.52 -12.48
C ARG A 587 -1.64 18.44 -12.58
N PRO A 588 -0.91 19.22 -11.76
CA PRO A 588 0.53 19.06 -11.64
C PRO A 588 0.90 17.66 -11.11
N PRO A 589 2.12 17.19 -11.39
CA PRO A 589 3.15 17.97 -12.09
C PRO A 589 3.08 17.89 -13.62
N TRP A 590 2.40 16.88 -14.18
CA TRP A 590 2.39 16.66 -15.64
C TRP A 590 1.80 17.82 -16.45
N SER A 591 0.79 18.52 -15.92
CA SER A 591 0.25 19.73 -16.58
C SER A 591 1.30 20.81 -16.83
N ASP A 592 2.34 20.84 -15.99
CA ASP A 592 3.35 21.89 -15.99
C ASP A 592 4.63 21.40 -16.67
N THR A 593 4.95 20.11 -16.53
CA THR A 593 6.23 19.52 -16.97
C THR A 593 6.15 18.84 -18.34
N ARG A 594 4.96 18.66 -18.92
CA ARG A 594 4.76 17.97 -20.20
C ARG A 594 5.66 18.49 -21.32
N ASP A 595 5.74 19.81 -21.51
CA ASP A 595 6.44 20.39 -22.66
C ASP A 595 7.96 20.24 -22.52
N VAL A 596 8.52 20.45 -21.32
CA VAL A 596 9.95 20.26 -21.07
C VAL A 596 10.36 18.79 -21.22
N VAL A 597 9.52 17.86 -20.73
CA VAL A 597 9.74 16.42 -20.90
C VAL A 597 9.66 16.02 -22.37
N THR A 598 8.69 16.58 -23.12
CA THR A 598 8.54 16.33 -24.57
C THR A 598 9.77 16.78 -25.35
N GLU A 599 10.34 17.93 -24.99
CA GLU A 599 11.55 18.45 -25.62
C GLU A 599 12.77 17.57 -25.28
N TYR A 600 12.92 17.18 -24.01
CA TYR A 600 13.98 16.26 -23.59
C TYR A 600 13.96 14.95 -24.39
N VAL A 601 12.82 14.27 -24.52
CA VAL A 601 12.75 12.99 -25.25
C VAL A 601 13.02 13.14 -26.75
N LYS A 602 12.68 14.28 -27.35
CA LYS A 602 13.04 14.58 -28.75
C LYS A 602 14.54 14.76 -28.94
N GLN A 603 15.23 15.30 -27.93
CA GLN A 603 16.68 15.49 -27.95
C GLN A 603 17.46 14.23 -27.62
N VAL A 604 16.90 13.33 -26.80
CA VAL A 604 17.58 12.16 -26.25
C VAL A 604 17.27 10.88 -27.01
N LEU A 605 15.99 10.57 -27.23
CA LEU A 605 15.59 9.27 -27.77
C LEU A 605 15.79 9.21 -29.30
N PRO A 606 16.09 8.03 -29.86
CA PRO A 606 16.24 7.85 -31.30
C PRO A 606 14.87 7.81 -32.00
N LEU A 607 14.16 8.94 -32.00
CA LEU A 607 12.82 9.04 -32.58
C LEU A 607 12.86 8.96 -34.11
N GLY A 608 11.86 8.26 -34.65
CA GLY A 608 11.52 8.16 -36.07
C GLY A 608 10.35 9.06 -36.43
N GLU A 609 9.48 8.56 -37.30
CA GLU A 609 8.29 9.27 -37.74
C GLU A 609 7.33 9.58 -36.58
N GLN A 610 6.81 10.81 -36.55
CA GLN A 610 5.67 11.17 -35.73
C GLN A 610 4.40 10.62 -36.39
N VAL A 611 3.85 9.55 -35.82
CA VAL A 611 2.70 8.82 -36.38
C VAL A 611 1.35 9.32 -35.84
N TYR A 612 1.36 10.18 -34.81
CA TYR A 612 0.14 10.71 -34.22
C TYR A 612 0.33 12.11 -33.63
N ASP A 613 -0.67 12.98 -33.83
CA ASP A 613 -0.78 14.33 -33.26
C ASP A 613 -2.25 14.78 -33.25
N ARG A 614 -2.99 14.43 -32.20
CA ARG A 614 -4.40 14.83 -32.03
C ARG A 614 -4.76 14.90 -30.55
N ASP A 615 -5.66 15.82 -30.19
CA ASP A 615 -6.24 15.93 -28.83
C ASP A 615 -5.19 16.02 -27.72
N GLY A 616 -4.05 16.68 -28.00
CA GLY A 616 -2.93 16.82 -27.07
C GLY A 616 -2.11 15.54 -26.86
N THR A 617 -2.37 14.46 -27.59
CA THR A 617 -1.55 13.24 -27.59
C THR A 617 -0.62 13.22 -28.79
N LEU A 618 0.66 12.96 -28.55
CA LEU A 618 1.69 12.80 -29.59
C LEU A 618 2.19 11.35 -29.57
N ALA A 619 2.51 10.79 -30.73
CA ALA A 619 3.21 9.51 -30.77
C ALA A 619 4.27 9.43 -31.86
N PHE A 620 5.38 8.78 -31.52
CA PHE A 620 6.53 8.61 -32.38
C PHE A 620 6.88 7.14 -32.47
N ARG A 621 7.24 6.68 -33.67
CA ARG A 621 8.01 5.43 -33.82
C ARG A 621 9.39 5.64 -33.23
N VAL A 622 9.90 4.63 -32.55
CA VAL A 622 11.28 4.64 -32.02
C VAL A 622 12.14 3.77 -32.92
N LYS A 623 13.30 4.30 -33.35
CA LYS A 623 14.22 3.56 -34.21
C LYS A 623 14.92 2.47 -33.40
N GLN A 624 14.60 1.23 -33.71
CA GLN A 624 15.29 0.06 -33.18
C GLN A 624 16.55 -0.21 -34.00
N THR A 625 17.65 -0.58 -33.35
CA THR A 625 18.82 -1.15 -34.02
C THR A 625 18.98 -2.62 -33.62
N PRO A 626 19.53 -3.48 -34.49
CA PRO A 626 19.79 -4.86 -34.13
C PRO A 626 20.64 -4.96 -32.85
N LEU A 627 20.26 -5.86 -31.95
CA LEU A 627 21.09 -6.21 -30.80
C LEU A 627 22.36 -6.89 -31.29
N LEU A 628 23.50 -6.27 -31.02
CA LEU A 628 24.81 -6.79 -31.39
C LEU A 628 25.22 -7.88 -30.41
N ILE A 629 25.54 -9.06 -30.93
CA ILE A 629 26.07 -10.20 -30.18
C ILE A 629 27.42 -10.55 -30.83
N PRO A 630 28.52 -10.68 -30.06
CA PRO A 630 28.54 -10.70 -28.60
C PRO A 630 28.46 -9.31 -27.96
N TYR A 631 28.02 -9.27 -26.70
CA TYR A 631 28.09 -8.07 -25.87
C TYR A 631 28.53 -8.41 -24.45
N GLN A 632 29.26 -7.48 -23.83
CA GLN A 632 29.74 -7.59 -22.46
C GLN A 632 29.21 -6.40 -21.64
N VAL A 633 28.74 -6.68 -20.43
CA VAL A 633 28.18 -5.69 -19.53
C VAL A 633 28.96 -5.72 -18.23
N LYS A 634 29.54 -4.57 -17.88
CA LYS A 634 30.03 -4.28 -16.54
C LYS A 634 28.83 -4.05 -15.63
N PHE A 635 28.75 -4.81 -14.55
CA PHE A 635 27.54 -4.88 -13.76
C PHE A 635 27.28 -3.59 -12.98
N ASN A 636 28.34 -2.85 -12.67
CA ASN A 636 28.30 -1.55 -12.00
C ASN A 636 28.11 -0.33 -12.91
N ASP A 637 28.19 -0.47 -14.23
CA ASP A 637 27.97 0.63 -15.17
C ASP A 637 26.49 1.07 -15.18
N GLU A 638 26.21 2.29 -15.66
CA GLU A 638 24.85 2.85 -15.75
C GLU A 638 23.87 1.93 -16.50
N LEU A 639 24.32 1.31 -17.60
CA LEU A 639 23.49 0.32 -18.31
C LEU A 639 23.43 -1.02 -17.61
N GLY A 640 24.47 -1.40 -16.84
CA GLY A 640 24.51 -2.64 -16.08
C GLY A 640 23.33 -2.78 -15.13
N MET A 641 22.89 -1.65 -14.55
CA MET A 641 21.71 -1.58 -13.68
C MET A 641 20.42 -2.09 -14.32
N LEU A 642 20.25 -1.92 -15.64
CA LEU A 642 19.06 -2.42 -16.35
C LEU A 642 18.97 -3.95 -16.31
N TYR A 643 20.11 -4.63 -16.30
CA TYR A 643 20.21 -6.09 -16.29
C TYR A 643 20.02 -6.67 -14.89
N GLN A 644 20.02 -5.85 -13.84
CA GLN A 644 19.87 -6.26 -12.45
C GLN A 644 18.39 -6.45 -12.08
N GLY A 645 17.94 -7.69 -12.01
CA GLY A 645 16.64 -8.03 -11.43
C GLY A 645 16.63 -8.00 -9.90
N ALA A 646 15.65 -8.68 -9.29
CA ALA A 646 15.60 -8.83 -7.84
C ALA A 646 16.84 -9.56 -7.29
N GLY A 647 17.26 -9.23 -6.07
CA GLY A 647 18.28 -9.98 -5.31
C GLY A 647 19.70 -9.38 -5.29
N TRP A 648 19.95 -8.28 -6.01
CA TRP A 648 21.25 -7.61 -6.05
C TRP A 648 21.34 -6.40 -5.12
N LEU A 649 22.49 -6.19 -4.50
CA LEU A 649 22.83 -4.94 -3.79
C LEU A 649 23.44 -3.89 -4.72
N PRO A 650 23.47 -2.62 -4.28
CA PRO A 650 24.30 -1.59 -4.92
C PRO A 650 25.77 -2.00 -5.03
N THR A 651 26.48 -1.36 -5.94
CA THR A 651 27.90 -1.62 -6.19
C THR A 651 28.75 -1.28 -4.97
N GLU A 652 29.70 -2.16 -4.64
CA GLU A 652 30.74 -1.91 -3.66
C GLU A 652 32.09 -2.47 -4.12
N ARG A 653 33.17 -2.08 -3.43
CA ARG A 653 34.51 -2.61 -3.70
C ARG A 653 34.65 -3.99 -3.05
N ILE A 654 34.66 -5.04 -3.85
CA ILE A 654 34.75 -6.44 -3.40
C ILE A 654 36.09 -7.00 -3.86
N ALA A 655 37.00 -7.18 -2.90
CA ALA A 655 38.41 -7.48 -3.17
C ALA A 655 39.02 -6.44 -4.15
N ASP A 656 39.37 -6.86 -5.36
CA ASP A 656 40.01 -6.06 -6.40
C ASP A 656 39.06 -5.55 -7.49
N ALA A 657 37.74 -5.73 -7.36
CA ALA A 657 36.74 -5.31 -8.35
C ALA A 657 35.59 -4.51 -7.74
N ASP A 658 34.97 -3.66 -8.56
CA ASP A 658 33.70 -3.02 -8.21
C ASP A 658 32.58 -3.95 -8.68
N ALA A 659 31.80 -4.47 -7.74
CA ALA A 659 30.87 -5.56 -7.99
C ALA A 659 29.65 -5.50 -7.08
N ASN A 660 28.67 -6.35 -7.36
CA ASN A 660 27.39 -6.36 -6.65
C ASN A 660 27.16 -7.72 -6.00
N TRP A 661 26.85 -7.74 -4.71
CA TRP A 661 26.47 -8.97 -4.01
C TRP A 661 25.04 -9.39 -4.34
N ALA A 662 24.85 -10.68 -4.60
CA ALA A 662 23.58 -11.35 -4.43
C ALA A 662 23.31 -11.58 -2.94
N THR A 663 22.10 -11.24 -2.49
CA THR A 663 21.73 -11.26 -1.07
C THR A 663 20.51 -12.09 -0.72
N ALA A 664 19.82 -12.59 -1.72
CA ALA A 664 18.72 -13.51 -1.55
C ALA A 664 19.13 -14.91 -2.05
N PRO A 665 18.41 -15.97 -1.63
CA PRO A 665 18.59 -17.31 -2.20
C PRO A 665 18.46 -17.35 -3.73
N ARG A 666 17.78 -16.37 -4.31
CA ARG A 666 17.65 -16.17 -5.76
C ARG A 666 18.02 -14.73 -6.12
N ALA A 667 18.83 -14.57 -7.18
CA ALA A 667 19.03 -13.29 -7.85
C ALA A 667 18.73 -13.40 -9.35
N THR A 668 18.20 -12.34 -9.94
CA THR A 668 17.69 -12.35 -11.32
C THR A 668 18.52 -11.46 -12.23
N LEU A 669 18.82 -11.93 -13.44
CA LEU A 669 19.44 -11.17 -14.54
C LEU A 669 18.48 -11.11 -15.73
N TYR A 670 18.42 -9.97 -16.42
CA TYR A 670 17.63 -9.83 -17.65
C TYR A 670 18.52 -9.74 -18.87
N LEU A 671 18.35 -10.62 -19.86
CA LEU A 671 19.16 -10.68 -21.07
C LEU A 671 18.31 -10.39 -22.32
N PRO A 672 18.55 -9.29 -23.06
CA PRO A 672 17.88 -9.04 -24.33
C PRO A 672 18.42 -9.99 -25.42
N LEU A 673 17.59 -10.93 -25.89
CA LEU A 673 17.91 -11.87 -26.97
C LEU A 673 16.81 -11.82 -28.03
N ARG A 674 17.17 -11.64 -29.31
CA ARG A 674 16.18 -11.51 -30.41
C ARG A 674 16.06 -12.74 -31.29
N GLU A 675 17.14 -13.52 -31.38
CA GLU A 675 17.17 -14.74 -32.18
C GLU A 675 16.99 -15.97 -31.30
N LEU A 676 16.17 -16.91 -31.76
CA LEU A 676 15.98 -18.20 -31.11
C LEU A 676 17.11 -19.16 -31.52
N ARG A 677 18.23 -19.08 -30.81
CA ARG A 677 19.42 -19.90 -31.02
C ARG A 677 20.11 -20.19 -29.69
N ASP A 678 21.11 -21.07 -29.72
CA ASP A 678 21.96 -21.32 -28.56
C ASP A 678 22.86 -20.10 -28.31
N TYR A 679 23.02 -19.74 -27.04
CA TYR A 679 23.98 -18.71 -26.60
C TYR A 679 24.89 -19.27 -25.50
N THR A 680 26.03 -18.61 -25.29
CA THR A 680 26.88 -18.82 -24.13
C THR A 680 26.87 -17.58 -23.25
N LEU A 681 26.45 -17.75 -21.99
CA LEU A 681 26.56 -16.74 -20.94
C LEU A 681 27.81 -16.99 -20.11
N THR A 682 28.74 -16.05 -20.11
CA THR A 682 29.93 -16.07 -19.24
C THR A 682 29.75 -15.07 -18.11
N LEU A 683 29.91 -15.51 -16.86
CA LEU A 683 29.82 -14.68 -15.66
C LEU A 683 31.19 -14.63 -14.95
N ARG A 684 31.68 -13.44 -14.56
CA ARG A 684 32.81 -13.31 -13.61
C ARG A 684 32.26 -13.11 -12.19
N ALA A 685 32.35 -14.16 -11.37
CA ALA A 685 31.74 -14.18 -10.04
C ALA A 685 32.72 -14.60 -8.93
N LEU A 686 32.45 -14.16 -7.71
CA LEU A 686 33.19 -14.52 -6.48
C LEU A 686 32.19 -15.01 -5.42
N PRO A 687 32.31 -16.26 -4.92
CA PRO A 687 31.45 -16.73 -3.85
C PRO A 687 31.84 -16.13 -2.49
N PHE A 688 30.84 -15.80 -1.66
CA PHE A 688 31.08 -15.52 -0.24
C PHE A 688 31.40 -16.82 0.48
N VAL A 689 32.66 -17.01 0.88
CA VAL A 689 33.16 -18.19 1.57
C VAL A 689 33.58 -17.84 3.00
N TYR A 690 33.34 -18.76 3.93
CA TYR A 690 33.70 -18.63 5.35
C TYR A 690 34.28 -19.96 5.87
N PRO A 691 34.94 -19.99 7.03
CA PRO A 691 35.48 -21.22 7.61
C PRO A 691 34.43 -22.33 7.68
N ASP A 692 34.76 -23.52 7.21
CA ASP A 692 33.86 -24.69 7.15
C ASP A 692 32.56 -24.51 6.33
N SER A 693 32.50 -23.49 5.47
CA SER A 693 31.37 -23.31 4.54
C SER A 693 31.22 -24.49 3.58
N PRO A 694 29.98 -24.93 3.28
CA PRO A 694 29.77 -25.88 2.18
C PRO A 694 30.17 -25.23 0.84
N PRO A 695 30.48 -26.02 -0.22
CA PRO A 695 30.74 -25.46 -1.54
C PRO A 695 29.57 -24.58 -2.02
N GLN A 696 29.89 -23.35 -2.44
CA GLN A 696 28.91 -22.47 -3.05
C GLN A 696 28.63 -22.92 -4.49
N SER A 697 27.39 -22.76 -4.92
CA SER A 697 26.95 -23.03 -6.28
C SER A 697 25.66 -22.28 -6.56
N PHE A 698 25.36 -21.99 -7.82
CA PHE A 698 24.04 -21.52 -8.23
C PHE A 698 23.42 -22.48 -9.24
N GLY A 699 22.14 -22.78 -9.06
CA GLY A 699 21.31 -23.32 -10.13
C GLY A 699 20.96 -22.21 -11.11
N VAL A 700 20.80 -22.52 -12.39
CA VAL A 700 20.38 -21.54 -13.39
C VAL A 700 18.98 -21.90 -13.86
N THR A 701 18.07 -20.94 -13.86
CA THR A 701 16.73 -21.09 -14.47
C THR A 701 16.56 -20.01 -15.53
N LEU A 702 16.34 -20.40 -16.80
CA LEU A 702 16.11 -19.51 -17.93
C LEU A 702 14.62 -19.54 -18.30
N ASN A 703 13.91 -18.43 -18.13
CA ASN A 703 12.46 -18.30 -18.39
C ASN A 703 11.62 -19.42 -17.76
N GLY A 704 11.97 -19.85 -16.54
CA GLY A 704 11.31 -20.95 -15.83
C GLY A 704 11.82 -22.35 -16.16
N GLN A 705 12.70 -22.52 -17.14
CA GLN A 705 13.35 -23.80 -17.43
C GLN A 705 14.68 -23.93 -16.69
N THR A 706 14.79 -24.95 -15.83
CA THR A 706 16.01 -25.25 -15.08
C THR A 706 17.11 -25.80 -15.99
N LEU A 707 18.31 -25.25 -15.86
CA LEU A 707 19.56 -25.65 -16.51
C LEU A 707 20.52 -26.27 -15.48
N GLU A 708 21.75 -26.57 -15.90
CA GLU A 708 22.77 -27.18 -15.05
C GLU A 708 23.20 -26.25 -13.91
N ARG A 709 23.50 -26.86 -12.75
CA ARG A 709 24.04 -26.16 -11.57
C ARG A 709 25.53 -25.92 -11.74
N VAL A 710 25.99 -24.71 -11.44
CA VAL A 710 27.40 -24.32 -11.53
C VAL A 710 28.00 -24.23 -10.13
N THR A 711 29.08 -24.97 -9.89
CA THR A 711 29.87 -24.88 -8.65
C THR A 711 30.87 -23.73 -8.73
N LEU A 712 30.93 -22.92 -7.67
CA LEU A 712 31.81 -21.76 -7.59
C LEU A 712 33.10 -22.08 -6.84
N ASN A 713 34.23 -21.72 -7.45
CA ASN A 713 35.55 -21.77 -6.83
C ASN A 713 35.81 -20.49 -6.02
N PRO A 714 36.59 -20.57 -4.92
CA PRO A 714 37.01 -19.39 -4.17
C PRO A 714 37.72 -18.34 -5.05
N GLY A 715 37.49 -17.07 -4.75
CA GLY A 715 38.04 -15.94 -5.52
C GLY A 715 37.28 -15.67 -6.82
N TRP A 716 37.76 -14.68 -7.57
CA TRP A 716 37.17 -14.30 -8.87
C TRP A 716 37.46 -15.35 -9.93
N ASN A 717 36.42 -15.94 -10.49
CA ASN A 717 36.52 -16.92 -11.57
C ASN A 717 35.45 -16.65 -12.64
N GLU A 718 35.68 -17.17 -13.84
CA GLU A 718 34.73 -17.12 -14.95
C GLU A 718 33.96 -18.44 -15.07
N TYR A 719 32.65 -18.33 -15.28
CA TYR A 719 31.75 -19.47 -15.39
C TYR A 719 30.93 -19.37 -16.67
N GLN A 720 31.00 -20.40 -17.52
CA GLN A 720 30.28 -20.47 -18.79
C GLN A 720 29.03 -21.34 -18.65
N ILE A 721 27.90 -20.79 -19.10
CA ILE A 721 26.58 -21.41 -19.03
C ILE A 721 26.02 -21.43 -20.45
N LYS A 722 25.59 -22.60 -20.91
CA LYS A 722 24.88 -22.73 -22.20
C LYS A 722 23.42 -22.33 -22.00
N LEU A 723 22.95 -21.39 -22.81
CA LEU A 723 21.55 -21.00 -22.90
C LEU A 723 20.95 -21.68 -24.14
N PRO A 724 20.20 -22.78 -23.99
CA PRO A 724 19.70 -23.53 -25.13
C PRO A 724 18.59 -22.77 -25.86
N ALA A 725 18.56 -22.85 -27.19
CA ALA A 725 17.56 -22.20 -28.05
C ALA A 725 16.12 -22.50 -27.62
N ALA A 726 15.87 -23.71 -27.10
CA ALA A 726 14.55 -24.14 -26.63
C ALA A 726 14.03 -23.39 -25.39
N ALA A 727 14.93 -22.81 -24.58
CA ALA A 727 14.60 -22.06 -23.38
C ALA A 727 14.59 -20.53 -23.62
N VAL A 728 15.22 -20.08 -24.71
CA VAL A 728 15.29 -18.66 -25.09
C VAL A 728 13.95 -18.21 -25.69
N LYS A 729 13.52 -17.00 -25.34
CA LYS A 729 12.43 -16.28 -26.00
C LYS A 729 12.97 -15.03 -26.69
N SER A 730 12.26 -14.56 -27.72
CA SER A 730 12.55 -13.24 -28.30
C SER A 730 12.12 -12.15 -27.31
N GLY A 731 13.02 -11.20 -27.01
CA GLY A 731 12.82 -10.13 -26.02
C GLY A 731 13.75 -10.24 -24.81
N LEU A 732 13.32 -9.73 -23.65
CA LEU A 732 14.09 -9.88 -22.40
C LEU A 732 13.87 -11.27 -21.82
N ASN A 733 14.95 -11.99 -21.62
CA ASN A 733 15.00 -13.31 -21.02
C ASN A 733 15.36 -13.17 -19.54
N GLN A 734 14.62 -13.86 -18.68
CA GLN A 734 14.90 -13.89 -17.24
C GLN A 734 15.83 -15.06 -16.93
N VAL A 735 16.98 -14.77 -16.31
CA VAL A 735 17.93 -15.75 -15.81
C VAL A 735 17.97 -15.65 -14.29
N ASP A 736 17.40 -16.63 -13.61
CA ASP A 736 17.46 -16.72 -12.15
C ASP A 736 18.66 -17.58 -11.72
N LEU A 737 19.42 -17.07 -10.76
CA LEU A 737 20.55 -17.73 -10.11
C LEU A 737 20.10 -18.18 -8.71
N ASP A 738 19.92 -19.48 -8.53
CA ASP A 738 19.46 -20.11 -7.28
C ASP A 738 20.63 -20.62 -6.44
N PHE A 739 21.07 -19.81 -5.49
CA PHE A 739 22.26 -20.07 -4.67
C PHE A 739 22.05 -21.18 -3.64
N ASN A 740 23.12 -21.94 -3.35
CA ASN A 740 23.07 -23.06 -2.40
C ASN A 740 22.88 -22.56 -0.96
N TYR A 741 23.52 -21.43 -0.64
CA TYR A 741 23.32 -20.74 0.62
C TYR A 741 23.45 -19.23 0.47
N VAL A 742 22.84 -18.53 1.43
CA VAL A 742 23.07 -17.14 1.79
C VAL A 742 23.44 -17.11 3.26
N ALA A 743 24.49 -16.36 3.62
CA ALA A 743 24.97 -16.28 4.99
C ALA A 743 25.31 -14.84 5.35
N ARG A 744 25.03 -14.44 6.60
CA ARG A 744 25.42 -13.12 7.10
C ARG A 744 26.85 -13.20 7.59
N PRO A 745 27.78 -12.35 7.12
CA PRO A 745 29.16 -12.34 7.60
C PRO A 745 29.25 -12.28 9.12
N ARG A 746 28.36 -11.51 9.75
CA ARG A 746 28.23 -11.43 11.21
C ARG A 746 28.02 -12.78 11.92
N ASP A 747 27.29 -13.72 11.32
CA ASP A 747 26.94 -15.01 11.94
C ASP A 747 28.00 -16.08 11.71
N VAL A 748 28.76 -15.98 10.62
CA VAL A 748 29.61 -17.09 10.13
C VAL A 748 31.09 -16.78 10.12
N LEU A 749 31.49 -15.51 10.11
CA LEU A 749 32.89 -15.14 10.25
C LEU A 749 33.29 -15.16 11.74
N PRO A 750 34.53 -15.59 12.06
CA PRO A 750 35.03 -15.54 13.42
C PRO A 750 34.94 -14.12 14.01
N ALA A 751 34.50 -14.02 15.26
CA ALA A 751 34.51 -12.75 15.99
C ALA A 751 35.95 -12.36 16.38
N HIS A 752 36.27 -11.07 16.25
CA HIS A 752 37.57 -10.50 16.59
C HIS A 752 37.43 -9.51 17.74
N PHE A 753 37.64 -9.99 18.96
CA PHE A 753 37.48 -9.18 20.16
C PHE A 753 38.69 -8.31 20.53
N GLU A 754 39.81 -8.40 19.80
CA GLU A 754 40.98 -7.55 20.02
C GLU A 754 40.71 -6.09 19.59
N ILE A 755 41.05 -5.15 20.47
CA ILE A 755 40.90 -3.72 20.20
C ILE A 755 42.18 -3.20 19.56
N GLY A 756 42.25 -3.24 18.22
CA GLY A 756 43.40 -2.75 17.46
C GLY A 756 44.71 -3.38 17.93
N GLY A 757 45.75 -2.55 18.10
CA GLY A 757 47.05 -2.97 18.63
C GLY A 757 47.22 -2.74 20.13
N THR A 758 46.14 -2.56 20.90
CA THR A 758 46.20 -2.19 22.32
C THR A 758 46.62 -3.34 23.25
N GLY A 759 46.48 -4.59 22.78
CA GLY A 759 46.66 -5.82 23.57
C GLY A 759 45.50 -6.11 24.53
N VAL A 760 44.36 -5.42 24.39
CA VAL A 760 43.15 -5.63 25.20
C VAL A 760 42.05 -6.23 24.33
N THR A 761 41.32 -7.19 24.88
CA THR A 761 40.14 -7.78 24.26
C THR A 761 38.87 -7.22 24.89
N SER A 762 37.90 -6.83 24.08
CA SER A 762 36.56 -6.50 24.56
C SER A 762 35.81 -7.76 25.00
N PRO A 763 35.08 -7.75 26.13
CA PRO A 763 34.22 -8.87 26.53
C PRO A 763 32.86 -8.87 25.80
N VAL A 764 32.57 -7.84 24.99
CA VAL A 764 31.27 -7.61 24.32
C VAL A 764 31.47 -7.06 22.90
N ASP A 765 30.44 -7.16 22.06
CA ASP A 765 30.44 -6.49 20.75
C ASP A 765 30.38 -4.98 20.95
N ILE A 766 31.25 -4.24 20.28
CA ILE A 766 31.28 -2.77 20.30
C ILE A 766 31.31 -2.29 18.85
N VAL A 767 30.38 -1.42 18.48
CA VAL A 767 30.30 -0.78 17.18
C VAL A 767 30.22 0.73 17.36
N ALA A 768 31.13 1.45 16.72
CA ALA A 768 31.04 2.90 16.57
C ALA A 768 30.82 3.23 15.11
N THR A 769 29.81 4.06 14.81
CA THR A 769 29.48 4.50 13.45
C THR A 769 29.24 5.99 13.45
N SER A 770 29.94 6.71 12.57
CA SER A 770 29.87 8.15 12.41
C SER A 770 29.45 8.46 10.97
N THR A 771 28.36 9.21 10.85
CA THR A 771 27.80 9.71 9.59
C THR A 771 27.35 11.16 9.78
N ALA A 772 26.97 11.84 8.69
CA ALA A 772 26.36 13.16 8.79
C ALA A 772 25.05 13.14 9.61
N GLU A 773 24.32 12.03 9.61
CA GLU A 773 23.00 11.91 10.24
C GLU A 773 23.05 11.42 11.69
N PHE A 774 24.00 10.56 12.03
CA PHE A 774 24.11 9.97 13.37
C PHE A 774 25.54 9.57 13.76
N GLY A 775 25.86 9.74 15.04
CA GLY A 775 27.05 9.22 15.72
C GLY A 775 26.65 8.09 16.67
N SER A 776 26.44 6.90 16.12
CA SER A 776 25.92 5.71 16.81
C SER A 776 27.01 4.95 17.56
N LEU A 777 26.67 4.48 18.76
CA LEU A 777 27.50 3.62 19.61
C LEU A 777 26.64 2.44 20.07
N LYS A 778 26.91 1.24 19.57
CA LYS A 778 26.16 0.03 19.93
C LYS A 778 27.04 -0.96 20.68
N ILE A 779 26.58 -1.33 21.87
CA ILE A 779 27.24 -2.32 22.73
C ILE A 779 26.28 -3.50 22.84
N ASN A 780 26.67 -4.68 22.36
CA ASN A 780 25.77 -5.83 22.17
C ASN A 780 24.45 -5.45 21.47
N ASP A 781 24.55 -4.75 20.33
CA ASP A 781 23.43 -4.20 19.52
C ASP A 781 22.51 -3.19 20.22
N LYS A 782 22.75 -2.85 21.49
CA LYS A 782 22.02 -1.81 22.19
C LYS A 782 22.65 -0.46 21.91
N GLU A 783 21.88 0.42 21.26
CA GLU A 783 22.27 1.83 21.10
C GLU A 783 22.41 2.48 22.47
N VAL A 784 23.61 3.02 22.73
CA VAL A 784 23.91 3.78 23.93
C VAL A 784 24.22 5.23 23.62
N SER A 785 24.45 5.60 22.35
CA SER A 785 24.73 6.99 21.98
C SER A 785 23.54 7.91 22.30
N PRO A 786 23.79 9.14 22.77
CA PRO A 786 22.77 10.19 22.85
C PRO A 786 22.22 10.63 21.48
N LEU A 787 22.90 10.28 20.36
CA LEU A 787 22.54 10.64 18.98
C LEU A 787 22.35 12.15 18.79
N LYS A 788 23.30 12.93 19.30
CA LYS A 788 23.33 14.41 19.20
C LYS A 788 24.57 14.87 18.46
N ARG A 789 24.51 16.06 17.86
CA ARG A 789 25.64 16.76 17.21
C ARG A 789 26.90 16.77 18.09
N GLY A 790 28.07 16.64 17.47
CA GLY A 790 29.38 16.64 18.16
C GLY A 790 29.89 15.24 18.50
N TYR A 791 30.76 15.14 19.51
CA TYR A 791 31.33 13.86 19.96
C TYR A 791 30.38 13.15 20.92
N ASN A 792 29.93 11.96 20.53
CA ASN A 792 29.26 11.02 21.42
C ASN A 792 30.29 10.00 21.90
N LEU A 793 30.43 9.84 23.22
CA LEU A 793 31.41 8.94 23.85
C LEU A 793 30.72 7.99 24.82
N ALA A 794 31.16 6.74 24.83
CA ALA A 794 30.79 5.73 25.83
C ALA A 794 32.06 5.17 26.49
N VAL A 795 32.03 5.07 27.82
CA VAL A 795 33.09 4.44 28.63
C VAL A 795 32.61 3.06 29.05
N ILE A 796 33.40 2.04 28.75
CA ILE A 796 33.01 0.64 28.87
C ILE A 796 34.04 -0.07 29.75
N ASP A 797 33.54 -0.83 30.72
CA ASP A 797 34.38 -1.64 31.61
C ASP A 797 35.01 -2.81 30.83
N PRO A 798 36.35 -2.96 30.85
CA PRO A 798 37.06 -3.95 30.03
C PRO A 798 36.86 -5.40 30.50
N GLN A 799 36.32 -5.65 31.69
CA GLN A 799 36.08 -7.00 32.21
C GLN A 799 34.65 -7.47 32.00
N SER A 800 33.68 -6.61 32.31
CA SER A 800 32.25 -6.93 32.26
C SER A 800 31.55 -6.47 30.98
N GLY A 801 32.12 -5.51 30.26
CA GLY A 801 31.48 -4.89 29.09
C GLY A 801 30.33 -3.94 29.44
N ASN A 802 30.14 -3.63 30.73
CA ASN A 802 29.13 -2.69 31.17
C ASN A 802 29.48 -1.27 30.73
N VAL A 803 28.48 -0.55 30.23
CA VAL A 803 28.59 0.88 29.93
C VAL A 803 28.53 1.64 31.26
N LEU A 804 29.63 2.30 31.61
CA LEU A 804 29.79 3.02 32.88
C LEU A 804 29.34 4.48 32.79
N ASP A 805 29.62 5.14 31.67
CA ASP A 805 29.20 6.51 31.42
C ASP A 805 29.01 6.74 29.91
N VAL A 806 28.10 7.64 29.57
CA VAL A 806 27.81 8.06 28.20
C VAL A 806 27.60 9.56 28.19
N LYS A 807 28.33 10.27 27.34
CA LYS A 807 28.18 11.72 27.18
C LYS A 807 28.25 12.15 25.73
N ASN A 808 27.57 13.26 25.46
CA ASN A 808 27.69 14.00 24.22
C ASN A 808 28.32 15.37 24.52
N PHE A 809 29.15 15.85 23.58
CA PHE A 809 29.81 17.15 23.64
C PHE A 809 29.64 17.86 22.29
N ASP A 810 28.82 18.93 22.27
CA ASP A 810 28.46 19.68 21.06
C ASP A 810 29.59 20.62 20.60
N THR A 811 30.68 20.00 20.16
CA THR A 811 31.90 20.66 19.67
C THR A 811 31.77 21.20 18.25
N GLY A 812 30.71 20.87 17.52
CA GLY A 812 30.31 21.53 16.27
C GLY A 812 29.34 22.70 16.47
N GLY A 813 28.95 22.98 17.72
CA GLY A 813 28.03 24.06 18.07
C GLY A 813 28.68 25.43 18.14
N LYS A 814 28.17 26.29 19.04
CA LYS A 814 28.63 27.69 19.17
C LYS A 814 29.49 27.96 20.41
N SER A 815 29.77 26.94 21.22
CA SER A 815 30.39 27.11 22.53
C SER A 815 31.70 26.32 22.68
N ILE A 816 32.80 27.04 22.89
CA ILE A 816 34.10 26.44 23.21
C ILE A 816 34.11 25.71 24.57
N LEU A 817 33.10 25.95 25.42
CA LEU A 817 32.98 25.27 26.72
C LEU A 817 32.75 23.76 26.56
N GLU A 818 32.06 23.33 25.50
CA GLU A 818 31.85 21.91 25.18
C GLU A 818 33.17 21.20 24.89
N SER A 819 34.09 21.87 24.19
CA SER A 819 35.44 21.36 23.97
C SER A 819 36.23 21.23 25.27
N ARG A 820 36.09 22.19 26.20
CA ARG A 820 36.70 22.09 27.53
C ARG A 820 36.11 20.92 28.33
N ALA A 821 34.80 20.74 28.29
CA ALA A 821 34.10 19.66 28.98
C ALA A 821 34.49 18.28 28.43
N LEU A 822 34.61 18.14 27.11
CA LEU A 822 35.10 16.94 26.44
C LEU A 822 36.49 16.54 26.93
N ARG A 823 37.42 17.49 26.97
CA ARG A 823 38.78 17.27 27.50
C ARG A 823 38.76 16.84 28.96
N GLU A 824 37.99 17.55 29.80
CA GLU A 824 37.90 17.25 31.23
C GLU A 824 37.30 15.87 31.47
N PHE A 825 36.28 15.48 30.70
CA PHE A 825 35.71 14.15 30.71
C PHE A 825 36.74 13.08 30.35
N ILE A 826 37.43 13.22 29.21
CA ILE A 826 38.45 12.24 28.77
C ILE A 826 39.59 12.09 29.79
N ASN A 827 39.96 13.17 30.49
CA ASN A 827 41.00 13.15 31.51
C ASN A 827 40.57 12.49 32.83
N GLN A 828 39.26 12.42 33.11
CA GLN A 828 38.71 11.75 34.29
C GLN A 828 38.54 10.24 34.10
N ILE A 829 38.57 9.75 32.85
CA ILE A 829 38.47 8.32 32.55
C ILE A 829 39.72 7.61 33.11
N PRO A 830 39.56 6.59 33.97
CA PRO A 830 40.68 5.79 34.44
C PRO A 830 41.41 5.05 33.31
N ASP A 831 42.73 4.91 33.44
CA ASP A 831 43.52 4.09 32.52
C ASP A 831 43.02 2.64 32.50
N GLY A 832 43.03 2.03 31.30
CA GLY A 832 42.55 0.67 31.05
C GLY A 832 41.07 0.57 30.66
N MET A 833 40.28 1.64 30.78
CA MET A 833 38.89 1.65 30.32
C MET A 833 38.81 1.66 28.79
N ILE A 834 37.82 0.96 28.23
CA ILE A 834 37.50 1.01 26.81
C ILE A 834 36.69 2.31 26.56
N VAL A 835 37.04 3.04 25.52
CA VAL A 835 36.36 4.27 25.10
C VAL A 835 35.94 4.13 23.64
N ALA A 836 34.63 4.10 23.40
CA ALA A 836 34.07 4.15 22.06
C ALA A 836 33.58 5.57 21.77
N GLY A 837 33.84 6.07 20.56
CA GLY A 837 33.46 7.43 20.18
C GLY A 837 33.01 7.54 18.73
N ALA A 838 32.01 8.40 18.49
CA ALA A 838 31.50 8.70 17.17
C ALA A 838 31.07 10.18 17.06
N VAL A 839 31.40 10.81 15.94
CA VAL A 839 30.93 12.15 15.58
C VAL A 839 29.57 12.08 14.90
N GLN A 840 28.71 13.06 15.16
CA GLN A 840 27.46 13.29 14.44
C GLN A 840 27.42 14.73 13.91
N GLU A 841 26.94 14.89 12.67
CA GLU A 841 26.88 16.16 11.94
C GLU A 841 28.26 16.84 11.85
N ASP A 842 28.60 17.66 12.84
CA ASP A 842 29.90 18.32 12.96
C ASP A 842 30.43 18.25 14.40
N ALA A 843 31.74 18.13 14.52
CA ALA A 843 32.46 18.20 15.78
C ALA A 843 33.70 19.11 15.72
N THR A 844 33.95 19.83 14.62
CA THR A 844 35.20 20.58 14.42
C THR A 844 35.10 22.06 14.74
N ALA A 845 33.93 22.69 14.55
CA ALA A 845 33.78 24.15 14.59
C ALA A 845 34.31 24.81 15.88
N MET A 846 34.11 24.18 17.03
CA MET A 846 34.56 24.63 18.35
C MET A 846 35.52 23.64 19.01
N LEU A 847 36.15 22.73 18.25
CA LEU A 847 37.11 21.76 18.78
C LEU A 847 38.46 22.44 19.07
N GLY A 848 38.67 22.80 20.33
CA GLY A 848 39.93 23.35 20.81
C GLY A 848 41.07 22.33 20.78
N GLU A 849 42.29 22.85 20.65
CA GLU A 849 43.54 22.07 20.55
C GLU A 849 43.70 21.04 21.68
N ALA A 850 43.43 21.47 22.92
CA ALA A 850 43.62 20.62 24.08
C ALA A 850 42.60 19.47 24.15
N ALA A 851 41.42 19.63 23.58
CA ALA A 851 40.42 18.56 23.51
C ALA A 851 40.75 17.57 22.39
N ALA A 852 41.16 18.07 21.23
CA ALA A 852 41.66 17.22 20.15
C ALA A 852 42.87 16.39 20.59
N ALA A 853 43.83 17.01 21.30
CA ALA A 853 44.96 16.30 21.89
C ALA A 853 44.52 15.25 22.93
N ALA A 854 43.46 15.51 23.70
CA ALA A 854 42.93 14.53 24.65
C ALA A 854 42.30 13.32 23.94
N ILE A 855 41.62 13.51 22.80
CA ILE A 855 41.12 12.42 21.96
C ILE A 855 42.29 11.60 21.40
N GLN A 856 43.31 12.25 20.82
CA GLN A 856 44.51 11.56 20.35
C GLN A 856 45.22 10.77 21.46
N ALA A 857 45.23 11.30 22.68
CA ALA A 857 45.80 10.63 23.86
C ALA A 857 45.04 9.36 24.29
N LEU A 858 43.91 9.02 23.67
CA LEU A 858 43.28 7.69 23.78
C LEU A 858 44.03 6.61 22.98
N GLY A 859 45.12 6.95 22.28
CA GLY A 859 45.85 6.03 21.42
C GLY A 859 45.36 6.03 19.97
N LEU A 860 44.79 7.16 19.54
CA LEU A 860 44.28 7.42 18.20
C LEU A 860 45.27 8.26 17.41
N GLN A 861 45.23 8.13 16.09
CA GLN A 861 46.15 8.80 15.16
C GLN A 861 45.61 10.15 14.68
N THR A 862 44.29 10.30 14.48
CA THR A 862 43.73 11.48 13.81
C THR A 862 43.49 12.64 14.77
N ASN A 863 43.84 13.85 14.32
CA ASN A 863 43.35 15.09 14.89
C ASN A 863 42.25 15.65 13.97
N LEU A 864 40.99 15.61 14.40
CA LEU A 864 39.87 16.07 13.57
C LEU A 864 39.78 17.61 13.43
N ARG A 865 40.54 18.37 14.23
CA ARG A 865 40.47 19.84 14.23
C ARG A 865 40.86 20.40 12.85
N GLY A 866 39.99 21.23 12.28
CA GLY A 866 40.20 21.87 10.99
C GLY A 866 39.82 21.03 9.78
N HIS A 867 39.20 19.86 9.99
CA HIS A 867 38.68 18.99 8.95
C HIS A 867 37.14 19.03 8.93
N ASP A 868 36.58 20.13 8.44
CA ASP A 868 35.13 20.37 8.46
C ASP A 868 34.37 19.28 7.69
N GLY A 869 33.31 18.74 8.29
CA GLY A 869 32.48 17.69 7.71
C GLY A 869 33.08 16.28 7.77
N TYR A 870 34.24 16.08 8.41
CA TYR A 870 34.81 14.74 8.57
C TYR A 870 34.05 13.96 9.65
N THR A 871 33.73 12.71 9.33
CA THR A 871 33.27 11.72 10.31
C THR A 871 34.47 11.15 11.05
N HIS A 872 34.22 10.68 12.28
CA HIS A 872 35.25 10.04 13.09
C HIS A 872 34.59 9.00 14.00
N ALA A 873 34.97 7.74 13.82
CA ALA A 873 34.52 6.61 14.64
C ALA A 873 35.74 5.87 15.20
N PHE A 874 35.74 5.57 16.50
CA PHE A 874 36.86 4.90 17.14
C PHE A 874 36.46 4.00 18.31
N ILE A 875 37.29 3.01 18.60
CA ILE A 875 37.27 2.17 19.81
C ILE A 875 38.70 2.10 20.32
N ALA A 876 38.94 2.68 21.48
CA ALA A 876 40.25 2.84 22.08
C ALA A 876 40.29 2.30 23.51
N VAL A 877 41.49 2.17 24.07
CA VAL A 877 41.70 1.85 25.48
C VAL A 877 42.53 2.95 26.11
N LYS A 878 41.99 3.62 27.13
CA LYS A 878 42.66 4.73 27.80
C LYS A 878 44.04 4.29 28.32
N GLY A 879 45.09 5.03 27.94
CA GLY A 879 46.47 4.74 28.34
C GLY A 879 47.18 3.66 27.50
N LYS A 880 46.56 3.18 26.40
CA LYS A 880 47.17 2.23 25.46
C LYS A 880 47.21 2.83 24.04
N PRO A 881 48.30 2.66 23.28
CA PRO A 881 48.36 3.10 21.89
C PRO A 881 47.61 2.14 20.95
N ASN A 882 47.38 2.58 19.72
CA ASN A 882 46.85 1.79 18.59
C ASN A 882 45.40 1.29 18.79
N GLY A 883 44.49 2.19 19.17
CA GLY A 883 43.05 1.92 19.09
C GLY A 883 42.58 1.70 17.65
N LEU A 884 41.34 1.22 17.49
CA LEU A 884 40.67 1.16 16.20
C LEU A 884 40.11 2.53 15.87
N GLU A 885 40.33 3.00 14.65
CA GLU A 885 39.94 4.33 14.22
C GLU A 885 39.64 4.35 12.71
N GLN A 886 38.58 5.04 12.33
CA GLN A 886 38.30 5.42 10.95
C GLN A 886 37.82 6.88 10.90
N THR A 887 38.30 7.62 9.90
CA THR A 887 37.98 9.02 9.66
C THR A 887 37.88 9.30 8.16
N GLY A 888 37.07 10.30 7.77
CA GLY A 888 37.00 10.80 6.39
C GLY A 888 35.73 11.56 6.07
N GLU A 889 35.58 11.97 4.81
CA GLU A 889 34.41 12.73 4.31
C GLU A 889 33.15 11.86 4.12
N GLY A 890 33.29 10.54 4.15
CA GLY A 890 32.19 9.57 4.09
C GLY A 890 31.82 9.00 5.46
N ALA A 891 31.00 7.94 5.49
CA ALA A 891 30.72 7.22 6.74
C ALA A 891 31.98 6.52 7.29
N SER A 892 32.22 6.67 8.59
CA SER A 892 33.28 5.96 9.31
C SER A 892 32.67 4.95 10.27
N ALA A 893 33.19 3.73 10.30
CA ALA A 893 32.74 2.70 11.22
C ALA A 893 33.90 1.80 11.68
N VAL A 894 33.92 1.52 12.97
CA VAL A 894 34.84 0.53 13.55
C VAL A 894 34.06 -0.42 14.44
N SER A 895 34.56 -1.65 14.56
CA SER A 895 33.94 -2.69 15.37
C SER A 895 34.94 -3.59 16.07
N VAL A 896 34.53 -4.10 17.21
CA VAL A 896 35.17 -5.19 17.94
C VAL A 896 34.12 -6.27 18.22
N GLY A 897 34.50 -7.53 18.05
CA GLY A 897 33.61 -8.68 18.16
C GLY A 897 33.16 -9.19 16.79
N HIS A 898 31.87 -9.41 16.60
CA HIS A 898 31.32 -9.92 15.35
C HIS A 898 31.38 -8.89 14.20
N ALA A 899 31.40 -9.37 12.96
CA ALA A 899 31.45 -8.50 11.79
C ALA A 899 30.26 -7.52 11.72
N LEU A 900 30.53 -6.28 11.26
CA LEU A 900 29.51 -5.24 11.08
C LEU A 900 28.46 -5.60 10.04
N ASP A 901 28.86 -6.34 9.02
CA ASP A 901 27.99 -6.67 7.91
C ASP A 901 26.96 -7.74 8.30
N ASN A 902 25.73 -7.27 8.51
CA ASN A 902 24.57 -8.10 8.83
C ASN A 902 23.71 -8.41 7.59
N ARG A 903 24.17 -8.04 6.39
CA ARG A 903 23.48 -8.37 5.13
C ARG A 903 23.72 -9.85 4.81
N PRO A 904 22.69 -10.61 4.40
CA PRO A 904 22.92 -11.95 3.86
C PRO A 904 23.67 -11.83 2.54
N LEU A 905 24.78 -12.54 2.36
CA LEU A 905 25.59 -12.55 1.14
C LEU A 905 25.67 -13.96 0.56
N SER A 906 25.75 -14.07 -0.77
CA SER A 906 25.93 -15.35 -1.47
C SER A 906 27.12 -15.36 -2.42
N ALA A 907 27.06 -14.57 -3.49
CA ALA A 907 28.12 -14.41 -4.46
C ALA A 907 28.07 -13.00 -5.07
N ALA A 908 29.23 -12.46 -5.40
CA ALA A 908 29.38 -11.17 -6.07
C ALA A 908 29.54 -11.36 -7.59
N LEU A 909 29.01 -10.45 -8.38
CA LEU A 909 29.15 -10.40 -9.84
C LEU A 909 29.80 -9.08 -10.26
N ASP A 910 30.88 -9.16 -11.06
CA ASP A 910 31.57 -7.98 -11.63
C ASP A 910 31.08 -7.68 -13.06
N TRP A 911 31.06 -8.69 -13.93
CA TRP A 911 30.56 -8.54 -15.30
C TRP A 911 30.01 -9.85 -15.84
N PHE A 912 29.25 -9.74 -16.92
CA PHE A 912 28.85 -10.88 -17.74
C PHE A 912 28.98 -10.58 -19.24
N ARG A 913 29.07 -11.65 -20.04
CA ARG A 913 29.17 -11.59 -21.50
C ARG A 913 28.24 -12.63 -22.12
N VAL A 914 27.57 -12.25 -23.21
CA VAL A 914 26.72 -13.14 -24.01
C VAL A 914 27.33 -13.29 -25.41
N GLU A 915 27.48 -14.54 -25.86
CA GLU A 915 28.09 -14.94 -27.14
C GLU A 915 27.15 -15.84 -27.96
#